data_AF-A0A6G2J5S8-F1
#
_entry.id   AF-A0A6G2J5S8-F1
#
_cell.length_a   1.000
_cell.length_b   1.000
_cell.length_c   1.000
_cell.angle_alpha   90.00
_cell.angle_beta   90.00
_cell.angle_gamma   90.00
#
_symmetry.space_group_name_H-M   'P 1'
#
loop_
_entity.id
_entity.type
_entity.pdbx_description
1 polymer ?
#
loop_
_entity_poly.entity_id
_entity_poly.type
_entity_poly.pdbx_seq_one_letter_code
_entity_poly.pdbx_strand_id
1 'polypeptide(L)'
;MLIIHAGYYEGDLYLWGEVSEDDNDINKQTKGGIRPHPLGASIGGLSRSLKGTSLKIRPRVSSSLVKIWLPTINNNPIPSSDAGLAPPEANLTVVPWSVQAIRLPLETTVDVICAVMGKKTLDSGAVVGADLVYWTDVLRFAGLHVARQQFLPDLTVDKNAYTAVWTPVFVDDSLERLSGLVERMPAVARALAPTEAGPPRRSAQEILSQAVNMMVDYIVRSAASGSHTPMTGRRKIFSSAHELWLYALKATGRVAGTQYGISDLVTDVHQWRWPIDIRTRHPIQLCFRLEEPDEEAGYTDEWRVRYLVQYRDDPSLTISAEEVWRDGTNLFPGQDDISIRELLLILLGQAARVSSSIAASLARREMGGYNIDMKGAYEFLTKDAVALRKAGHTVMLPTWWTNKSIKPRLAARAGTKNFNISTGMLSLNTIVSFDWEAALGGQKMTLDELERIARIKEPLVRVRGKWTAVDVPDIESAIKFMKKGPKKVRFRDVIRTALGVTDIPSGMVFDGVETDDHMAEVLKRLDGKAGFRELEQPEGFVGTLRPYQLRGYSWLSFLGGWGLGGCLADDMGLGKTIQVLAMVQRDWPTSKMPTLLVCPTSVMNNWQREAANFAPELPVLVHHGPSRMRDKEFQKAAKKYALVVTSYGLAHRDVEFMVSVPWRGVVLDEAQNIKNPQSKQSEAVRVLGADYRFALTGTPVENHLGDLWSIMEFLNPGFLGTQAKFKQNFLVPIQSDHDADASERLRRATGPFMLRRLKTDKTIISDLPEKMEMKVFCPLTKEQTSLYASVLNDTERSLLLAEGIQRKGIILSTLSKLKQVCNHPAHFLGDKSRIANRSGKLTRLTEMLEEVLSVGDRALIFSQFAVMGGILQQHLQEKFGCEVLFLHGGVPKKKRDKMVEEFQNEDGPQIFVLSLKAGGTGLNLTSANHVFHFDRWWNPAVERQATDRAFRIGQQRNVQVHKMVCIGTLEEKIDQIIEHKKAVAEEVVGTGEGWLTEMSNDDLREVLALSREAVGV
;
A
#
# COMPACT_ATOMS: atom_id res chain seq x y z
N MET A 1 -14.04 -21.76 24.85
CA MET A 1 -13.14 -21.30 23.76
C MET A 1 -12.41 -22.51 23.20
N LEU A 2 -12.37 -22.69 21.87
CA LEU A 2 -11.69 -23.81 21.19
C LEU A 2 -10.48 -23.29 20.39
N ILE A 3 -9.30 -23.84 20.60
CA ILE A 3 -8.08 -23.54 19.85
C ILE A 3 -7.75 -24.74 18.95
N ILE A 4 -7.47 -24.52 17.67
CA ILE A 4 -7.16 -25.56 16.70
C ILE A 4 -5.66 -25.59 16.42
N HIS A 5 -5.07 -26.75 16.63
CA HIS A 5 -3.66 -27.04 16.39
C HIS A 5 -3.51 -28.03 15.22
N ALA A 6 -2.35 -28.00 14.58
CA ALA A 6 -1.99 -28.77 13.41
C ALA A 6 -0.55 -29.32 13.52
N GLY A 7 -0.44 -30.64 13.59
CA GLY A 7 0.84 -31.33 13.52
C GLY A 7 0.95 -32.14 12.24
N TYR A 8 2.17 -32.34 11.75
CA TYR A 8 2.44 -33.08 10.53
C TYR A 8 3.12 -34.42 10.83
N TYR A 9 2.62 -35.50 10.24
CA TYR A 9 3.18 -36.84 10.43
C TYR A 9 2.96 -37.71 9.18
N GLU A 10 4.04 -38.37 8.70
CA GLU A 10 4.01 -39.34 7.59
C GLU A 10 3.21 -38.91 6.35
N GLY A 11 3.30 -37.63 5.98
CA GLY A 11 2.68 -37.14 4.74
C GLY A 11 1.25 -36.61 4.91
N ASP A 12 0.70 -36.59 6.12
CA ASP A 12 -0.60 -36.01 6.40
C ASP A 12 -0.54 -34.95 7.50
N LEU A 13 -1.47 -34.00 7.42
CA LEU A 13 -1.69 -33.02 8.47
C LEU A 13 -2.77 -33.54 9.43
N TYR A 14 -2.52 -33.45 10.72
CA TYR A 14 -3.44 -33.87 11.76
C TYR A 14 -3.91 -32.65 12.54
N LEU A 15 -5.22 -32.41 12.53
CA LEU A 15 -5.84 -31.36 13.33
C LEU A 15 -6.32 -31.89 14.67
N TRP A 16 -5.98 -31.21 15.74
CA TRP A 16 -6.50 -31.46 17.09
C TRP A 16 -6.83 -30.10 17.74
N GLY A 17 -7.38 -30.09 18.95
CA GLY A 17 -7.65 -28.79 19.60
C GLY A 17 -7.74 -28.84 21.11
N GLU A 18 -7.72 -27.65 21.70
CA GLU A 18 -7.81 -27.39 23.14
C GLU A 18 -9.11 -26.62 23.45
N VAL A 19 -9.85 -27.05 24.49
CA VAL A 19 -11.06 -26.38 24.98
C VAL A 19 -10.84 -25.81 26.38
N SER A 20 -11.52 -24.70 26.70
CA SER A 20 -11.62 -24.18 28.07
C SER A 20 -12.40 -25.14 28.98
N GLU A 21 -12.09 -25.16 30.28
CA GLU A 21 -12.56 -26.16 31.26
C GLU A 21 -14.09 -26.41 31.31
N ASP A 22 -14.92 -25.45 30.86
CA ASP A 22 -16.39 -25.51 30.93
C ASP A 22 -17.10 -26.41 29.88
N ASP A 23 -16.40 -26.96 28.87
CA ASP A 23 -17.04 -27.64 27.71
C ASP A 23 -16.68 -29.14 27.60
N ASN A 24 -16.32 -29.76 28.73
CA ASN A 24 -15.62 -31.03 28.78
C ASN A 24 -16.55 -32.27 28.67
N ASP A 25 -17.03 -32.57 27.47
CA ASP A 25 -17.92 -33.72 27.17
C ASP A 25 -17.14 -35.03 26.85
N ILE A 26 -15.93 -35.20 27.41
CA ILE A 26 -15.05 -36.33 27.09
C ILE A 26 -15.37 -37.54 27.96
N ASN A 27 -15.86 -38.61 27.32
CA ASN A 27 -15.89 -39.95 27.90
C ASN A 27 -14.45 -40.43 28.19
N LYS A 28 -14.06 -40.45 29.47
CA LYS A 28 -12.73 -40.84 29.97
C LYS A 28 -12.46 -42.33 29.79
N GLN A 29 -12.24 -42.80 28.56
CA GLN A 29 -11.72 -44.15 28.32
C GLN A 29 -10.21 -44.12 28.13
N THR A 30 -9.49 -44.67 29.10
CA THR A 30 -8.07 -45.05 28.97
C THR A 30 -7.95 -46.28 28.08
N LYS A 31 -7.72 -46.09 26.78
CA LYS A 31 -7.25 -47.17 25.89
C LYS A 31 -5.75 -47.06 25.71
N GLY A 32 -5.00 -48.10 26.11
CA GLY A 32 -3.56 -48.23 25.82
C GLY A 32 -2.60 -47.64 26.86
N GLY A 33 -3.04 -47.35 28.10
CA GLY A 33 -2.14 -46.95 29.19
C GLY A 33 -1.59 -45.52 29.12
N ILE A 34 -1.97 -44.72 28.13
CA ILE A 34 -1.58 -43.31 27.95
C ILE A 34 -2.69 -42.40 28.50
N ARG A 35 -2.32 -41.28 29.11
CA ARG A 35 -3.28 -40.35 29.72
C ARG A 35 -3.98 -39.46 28.68
N PRO A 36 -5.30 -39.27 28.77
CA PRO A 36 -6.02 -38.33 27.92
C PRO A 36 -5.64 -36.89 28.26
N HIS A 37 -5.49 -36.06 27.21
CA HIS A 37 -5.26 -34.62 27.38
C HIS A 37 -6.48 -33.98 28.07
N PRO A 38 -6.31 -33.31 29.23
CA PRO A 38 -7.42 -32.84 30.06
C PRO A 38 -8.27 -31.74 29.39
N LEU A 39 -7.67 -30.97 28.48
CA LEU A 39 -8.32 -29.92 27.70
C LEU A 39 -8.56 -30.34 26.24
N GLY A 40 -8.44 -31.62 25.89
CA GLY A 40 -8.50 -32.05 24.48
C GLY A 40 -9.91 -31.94 23.87
N ALA A 41 -10.05 -31.29 22.73
CA ALA A 41 -11.33 -31.18 22.04
C ALA A 41 -11.83 -32.52 21.49
N SER A 42 -13.15 -32.71 21.46
CA SER A 42 -13.77 -33.87 20.78
C SER A 42 -13.79 -33.69 19.26
N ILE A 43 -13.82 -34.80 18.51
CA ILE A 43 -13.98 -34.78 17.05
C ILE A 43 -15.25 -34.03 16.63
N GLY A 44 -16.32 -34.14 17.41
CA GLY A 44 -17.57 -33.42 17.16
C GLY A 44 -17.45 -31.90 17.35
N GLY A 45 -16.61 -31.45 18.29
CA GLY A 45 -16.24 -30.04 18.45
C GLY A 45 -15.37 -29.54 17.29
N LEU A 46 -14.30 -30.27 16.97
CA LEU A 46 -13.40 -29.94 15.85
C LEU A 46 -14.14 -29.90 14.51
N SER A 47 -14.97 -30.90 14.22
CA SER A 47 -15.73 -30.95 12.96
C SER A 47 -16.76 -29.82 12.87
N ARG A 48 -17.40 -29.42 13.97
CA ARG A 48 -18.31 -28.26 13.99
C ARG A 48 -17.57 -26.97 13.71
N SER A 49 -16.37 -26.80 14.26
CA SER A 49 -15.56 -25.60 14.03
C SER A 49 -15.13 -25.42 12.57
N LEU A 50 -15.01 -26.52 11.81
CA LEU A 50 -14.61 -26.49 10.41
C LEU A 50 -15.80 -26.35 9.44
N LYS A 51 -17.06 -26.44 9.87
CA LYS A 51 -18.26 -26.42 9.00
C LYS A 51 -18.51 -25.09 8.23
N GLY A 52 -17.83 -24.01 8.60
CA GLY A 52 -17.89 -22.71 7.89
C GLY A 52 -16.85 -22.54 6.78
N THR A 53 -15.82 -23.40 6.77
CA THR A 53 -14.93 -23.53 5.61
C THR A 53 -15.68 -24.31 4.53
N SER A 54 -15.50 -24.02 3.24
CA SER A 54 -16.24 -24.61 2.09
C SER A 54 -16.08 -26.15 1.91
N LEU A 55 -15.60 -26.84 2.94
CA LEU A 55 -15.20 -28.22 2.99
C LEU A 55 -16.34 -29.15 3.39
N LYS A 56 -16.65 -30.11 2.52
CA LYS A 56 -17.51 -31.27 2.85
C LYS A 56 -16.69 -32.34 3.59
N ILE A 57 -16.28 -32.08 4.83
CA ILE A 57 -15.62 -33.12 5.66
C ILE A 57 -16.67 -34.19 6.01
N ARG A 58 -16.66 -35.32 5.29
CA ARG A 58 -17.55 -36.45 5.59
C ARG A 58 -17.07 -37.14 6.87
N PRO A 59 -17.91 -37.34 7.90
CA PRO A 59 -17.52 -37.82 9.23
C PRO A 59 -17.03 -39.28 9.32
N ARG A 60 -16.83 -39.97 8.18
CA ARG A 60 -16.31 -41.35 8.13
C ARG A 60 -14.81 -41.45 7.82
N VAL A 61 -14.11 -40.35 7.54
CA VAL A 61 -12.71 -40.39 7.10
C VAL A 61 -11.78 -40.10 8.27
N SER A 62 -11.27 -41.17 8.88
CA SER A 62 -10.08 -41.24 9.77
C SER A 62 -10.04 -40.32 11.00
N SER A 63 -10.99 -40.45 11.91
CA SER A 63 -10.76 -40.03 13.30
C SER A 63 -9.89 -41.07 14.01
N SER A 64 -8.82 -40.62 14.67
CA SER A 64 -7.95 -41.50 15.46
C SER A 64 -7.53 -40.84 16.76
N LEU A 65 -7.36 -41.68 17.79
CA LEU A 65 -6.70 -41.27 19.03
C LEU A 65 -5.19 -41.23 18.73
N VAL A 66 -4.58 -40.05 18.82
CA VAL A 66 -3.18 -39.83 18.46
C VAL A 66 -2.37 -39.45 19.70
N LYS A 67 -1.13 -39.93 19.75
CA LYS A 67 -0.17 -39.60 20.81
C LYS A 67 0.57 -38.31 20.44
N ILE A 68 0.51 -37.32 21.31
CA ILE A 68 1.22 -36.04 21.21
C ILE A 68 2.15 -35.87 22.41
N TRP A 69 3.38 -35.41 22.17
CA TRP A 69 4.38 -35.21 23.21
C TRP A 69 4.42 -33.74 23.62
N LEU A 70 4.00 -33.45 24.84
CA LEU A 70 3.84 -32.07 25.31
C LEU A 70 4.65 -31.80 26.59
N PRO A 71 5.16 -30.57 26.77
CA PRO A 71 5.71 -30.14 28.04
C PRO A 71 4.68 -30.30 29.15
N THR A 72 5.09 -30.90 30.26
CA THR A 72 4.20 -31.28 31.36
C THR A 72 4.83 -30.89 32.69
N ILE A 73 4.03 -30.27 33.55
CA ILE A 73 4.37 -29.87 34.91
C ILE A 73 3.35 -30.53 35.85
N ASN A 74 3.82 -31.14 36.94
CA ASN A 74 2.96 -31.77 37.95
C ASN A 74 1.88 -32.68 37.35
N ASN A 75 2.25 -33.50 36.36
CA ASN A 75 1.33 -34.41 35.69
C ASN A 75 0.24 -33.76 34.83
N ASN A 76 0.31 -32.45 34.53
CA ASN A 76 -0.62 -31.74 33.63
C ASN A 76 0.14 -31.13 32.43
N PRO A 77 -0.40 -31.21 31.21
CA PRO A 77 0.22 -30.59 30.05
C PRO A 77 0.12 -29.08 30.16
N ILE A 78 1.12 -28.38 29.65
CA ILE A 78 1.08 -26.92 29.59
C ILE A 78 0.08 -26.51 28.49
N PRO A 79 -0.94 -25.71 28.83
CA PRO A 79 -1.87 -25.17 27.84
C PRO A 79 -1.16 -24.28 26.83
N SER A 80 -1.70 -24.16 25.63
CA SER A 80 -1.23 -23.17 24.67
C SER A 80 -1.32 -21.75 25.27
N SER A 81 -0.36 -20.86 24.95
CA SER A 81 -0.32 -19.48 25.48
C SER A 81 -1.58 -18.67 25.12
N ASP A 82 -2.26 -19.06 24.04
CA ASP A 82 -3.50 -18.46 23.56
C ASP A 82 -4.74 -18.94 24.36
N ALA A 83 -4.57 -19.92 25.26
CA ALA A 83 -5.59 -20.37 26.22
C ALA A 83 -5.64 -19.50 27.50
N GLY A 84 -4.78 -18.47 27.61
CA GLY A 84 -4.85 -17.45 28.67
C GLY A 84 -4.26 -17.86 30.02
N LEU A 85 -3.45 -18.92 30.09
CA LEU A 85 -2.84 -19.42 31.32
C LEU A 85 -1.33 -19.14 31.33
N ALA A 86 -0.82 -18.52 32.40
CA ALA A 86 0.61 -18.19 32.53
C ALA A 86 1.45 -19.48 32.71
N PRO A 87 2.62 -19.60 32.05
CA PRO A 87 3.48 -20.77 32.23
C PRO A 87 4.05 -20.79 33.66
N PRO A 88 3.96 -21.90 34.40
CA PRO A 88 4.53 -22.00 35.74
C PRO A 88 6.07 -22.11 35.71
N GLU A 89 6.75 -21.49 36.68
CA GLU A 89 8.19 -21.72 36.93
C GLU A 89 8.37 -23.09 37.62
N ALA A 90 8.56 -24.16 36.84
CA ALA A 90 8.79 -25.51 37.38
C ALA A 90 9.64 -26.40 36.44
N ASN A 91 10.11 -27.55 36.95
CA ASN A 91 10.87 -28.54 36.18
C ASN A 91 10.01 -29.16 35.06
N LEU A 92 10.32 -28.79 33.82
CA LEU A 92 9.64 -29.23 32.61
C LEU A 92 10.09 -30.62 32.18
N THR A 93 9.13 -31.52 31.94
CA THR A 93 9.40 -32.81 31.29
C THR A 93 8.46 -33.01 30.11
N VAL A 94 8.94 -33.64 29.03
CA VAL A 94 8.11 -33.94 27.86
C VAL A 94 7.59 -35.36 27.99
N VAL A 95 6.26 -35.52 28.07
CA VAL A 95 5.60 -36.83 28.24
C VAL A 95 4.45 -36.99 27.24
N PRO A 96 4.02 -38.22 26.94
CA PRO A 96 2.99 -38.46 25.93
C PRO A 96 1.57 -38.30 26.48
N TRP A 97 0.73 -37.62 25.72
CA TRP A 97 -0.70 -37.41 25.95
C TRP A 97 -1.51 -37.94 24.77
N SER A 98 -2.74 -38.42 25.03
CA SER A 98 -3.65 -38.85 23.96
C SER A 98 -4.69 -37.78 23.63
N VAL A 99 -4.77 -37.36 22.36
CA VAL A 99 -5.74 -36.40 21.83
C VAL A 99 -6.57 -37.04 20.71
N GLN A 100 -7.80 -36.57 20.52
CA GLN A 100 -8.56 -36.92 19.32
C GLN A 100 -8.13 -35.99 18.17
N ALA A 101 -7.71 -36.57 17.05
CA ALA A 101 -7.28 -35.80 15.88
C ALA A 101 -8.04 -36.21 14.61
N ILE A 102 -8.26 -35.22 13.74
CA ILE A 102 -8.76 -35.38 12.38
C ILE A 102 -7.54 -35.46 11.46
N ARG A 103 -7.30 -36.63 10.85
CA ARG A 103 -6.29 -36.78 9.80
C ARG A 103 -6.82 -36.16 8.51
N LEU A 104 -6.07 -35.23 7.93
CA LEU A 104 -6.37 -34.58 6.67
C LEU A 104 -5.45 -35.13 5.58
N PRO A 105 -6.00 -35.79 4.55
CA PRO A 105 -5.27 -36.05 3.32
C PRO A 105 -4.77 -34.73 2.70
N LEU A 106 -3.74 -34.80 1.87
CA LEU A 106 -3.10 -33.63 1.26
C LEU A 106 -4.07 -32.70 0.51
N GLU A 107 -5.04 -33.25 -0.23
CA GLU A 107 -6.08 -32.46 -0.92
C GLU A 107 -6.87 -31.61 0.06
N THR A 108 -7.41 -32.24 1.11
CA THR A 108 -8.16 -31.55 2.16
C THR A 108 -7.27 -30.62 2.99
N THR A 109 -5.98 -30.95 3.13
CA THR A 109 -4.99 -30.11 3.82
C THR A 109 -4.85 -28.76 3.12
N VAL A 110 -4.67 -28.75 1.80
CA VAL A 110 -4.55 -27.49 1.03
C VAL A 110 -5.82 -26.66 1.14
N ASP A 111 -6.99 -27.28 1.01
CA ASP A 111 -8.27 -26.59 1.14
C ASP A 111 -8.47 -25.97 2.54
N VAL A 112 -8.15 -26.72 3.60
CA VAL A 112 -8.23 -26.23 4.99
C VAL A 112 -7.27 -25.06 5.19
N ILE A 113 -6.00 -25.21 4.80
CA ILE A 113 -4.99 -24.17 4.96
C ILE A 113 -5.38 -22.89 4.20
N CYS A 114 -5.91 -23.02 2.98
CA CYS A 114 -6.44 -21.89 2.20
C CYS A 114 -7.62 -21.22 2.91
N ALA A 115 -8.54 -21.99 3.50
CA ALA A 115 -9.71 -21.45 4.18
C ALA A 115 -9.40 -20.71 5.50
N VAL A 116 -8.29 -21.07 6.17
CA VAL A 116 -7.82 -20.42 7.40
C VAL A 116 -6.78 -19.32 7.15
N MET A 117 -6.29 -19.17 5.92
CA MET A 117 -5.22 -18.24 5.59
C MET A 117 -5.63 -16.79 5.90
N GLY A 118 -4.82 -16.12 6.73
CA GLY A 118 -5.08 -14.73 7.14
C GLY A 118 -6.16 -14.56 8.22
N LYS A 119 -6.76 -15.65 8.73
CA LYS A 119 -7.76 -15.62 9.80
C LYS A 119 -7.12 -15.93 11.16
N LYS A 120 -7.38 -15.11 12.18
CA LYS A 120 -7.05 -15.43 13.59
C LYS A 120 -8.11 -16.29 14.27
N THR A 121 -9.36 -16.13 13.84
CA THR A 121 -10.52 -16.89 14.33
C THR A 121 -11.37 -17.34 13.15
N LEU A 122 -11.91 -18.56 13.22
CA LEU A 122 -12.89 -19.09 12.28
C LEU A 122 -14.28 -18.55 12.59
N ASP A 123 -15.19 -18.61 11.61
CA ASP A 123 -16.58 -18.14 11.74
C ASP A 123 -17.35 -18.88 12.84
N SER A 124 -16.86 -20.04 13.28
CA SER A 124 -17.37 -20.79 14.42
C SER A 124 -16.90 -20.26 15.79
N GLY A 125 -16.11 -19.18 15.84
CA GLY A 125 -15.47 -18.68 17.06
C GLY A 125 -14.25 -19.48 17.53
N ALA A 126 -13.76 -20.44 16.73
CA ALA A 126 -12.56 -21.21 17.06
C ALA A 126 -11.29 -20.41 16.71
N VAL A 127 -10.28 -20.43 17.58
CA VAL A 127 -9.00 -19.75 17.36
C VAL A 127 -8.07 -20.64 16.55
N VAL A 128 -7.39 -20.03 15.58
CA VAL A 128 -6.36 -20.70 14.76
C VAL A 128 -5.03 -20.64 15.53
N GLY A 129 -4.50 -21.78 15.94
CA GLY A 129 -3.23 -21.87 16.64
C GLY A 129 -2.03 -21.44 15.77
N ALA A 130 -0.95 -20.99 16.41
CA ALA A 130 0.26 -20.50 15.74
C ALA A 130 0.91 -21.54 14.80
N ASP A 131 0.76 -22.82 15.11
CA ASP A 131 1.21 -23.95 14.30
C ASP A 131 0.38 -24.13 13.03
N LEU A 132 -0.95 -23.94 13.09
CA LEU A 132 -1.77 -23.92 11.89
C LEU A 132 -1.48 -22.69 11.01
N VAL A 133 -1.19 -21.53 11.62
CA VAL A 133 -0.70 -20.35 10.89
C VAL A 133 0.64 -20.64 10.19
N TYR A 134 1.59 -21.29 10.87
CA TYR A 134 2.87 -21.70 10.29
C TYR A 134 2.67 -22.53 9.01
N TRP A 135 1.74 -23.49 9.00
CA TRP A 135 1.45 -24.29 7.81
C TRP A 135 0.84 -23.46 6.66
N THR A 136 0.20 -22.32 6.93
CA THR A 136 -0.22 -21.37 5.87
C THR A 136 0.96 -20.71 5.18
N ASP A 137 2.02 -20.37 5.92
CA ASP A 137 3.24 -19.79 5.36
C ASP A 137 4.03 -20.83 4.55
N VAL A 138 4.05 -22.09 5.01
CA VAL A 138 4.64 -23.21 4.26
C VAL A 138 3.90 -23.44 2.93
N LEU A 139 2.56 -23.40 2.92
CA LEU A 139 1.78 -23.53 1.69
C LEU A 139 2.04 -22.38 0.71
N ARG A 140 2.15 -21.14 1.20
CA ARG A 140 2.53 -19.99 0.36
C ARG A 140 3.91 -20.15 -0.24
N PHE A 141 4.87 -20.65 0.54
CA PHE A 141 6.22 -20.90 0.08
C PHE A 141 6.26 -21.98 -1.02
N ALA A 142 5.49 -23.05 -0.88
CA ALA A 142 5.30 -24.07 -1.92
C ALA A 142 4.63 -23.47 -3.18
N GLY A 143 3.55 -22.71 -3.02
CA GLY A 143 2.86 -22.04 -4.12
C GLY A 143 3.74 -21.04 -4.89
N LEU A 144 4.64 -20.34 -4.20
CA LEU A 144 5.61 -19.45 -4.84
C LEU A 144 6.57 -20.19 -5.77
N HIS A 145 7.04 -21.38 -5.38
CA HIS A 145 7.91 -22.20 -6.24
C HIS A 145 7.16 -22.64 -7.50
N VAL A 146 5.88 -23.01 -7.37
CA VAL A 146 5.04 -23.35 -8.52
C VAL A 146 4.82 -22.14 -9.43
N ALA A 147 4.47 -20.98 -8.86
CA ALA A 147 4.26 -19.74 -9.62
C ALA A 147 5.52 -19.28 -10.38
N ARG A 148 6.71 -19.55 -9.82
CA ARG A 148 8.00 -19.27 -10.45
C ARG A 148 8.50 -20.38 -11.38
N GLN A 149 7.73 -21.46 -11.56
CA GLN A 149 8.10 -22.63 -12.35
C GLN A 149 9.40 -23.31 -11.86
N GLN A 150 9.65 -23.27 -10.56
CA GLN A 150 10.84 -23.82 -9.89
C GLN A 150 10.57 -25.23 -9.35
N PHE A 151 10.22 -26.17 -10.23
CA PHE A 151 9.99 -27.58 -9.89
C PHE A 151 10.31 -28.48 -11.08
N LEU A 152 10.66 -29.74 -10.83
CA LEU A 152 11.04 -30.72 -11.85
C LEU A 152 10.37 -32.07 -11.61
N PRO A 153 10.07 -32.84 -12.68
CA PRO A 153 9.51 -34.18 -12.54
C PRO A 153 10.58 -35.17 -12.05
N ASP A 154 10.19 -36.10 -11.21
CA ASP A 154 11.07 -37.06 -10.54
C ASP A 154 10.42 -38.45 -10.44
N LEU A 155 11.22 -39.44 -10.07
CA LEU A 155 10.78 -40.82 -9.87
C LEU A 155 11.42 -41.41 -8.60
N THR A 156 10.66 -41.36 -7.50
CA THR A 156 11.11 -41.82 -6.18
C THR A 156 10.86 -43.32 -5.98
N VAL A 157 11.70 -43.95 -5.16
CA VAL A 157 11.65 -45.39 -4.85
C VAL A 157 11.39 -45.58 -3.35
N ASP A 158 10.27 -46.21 -3.00
CA ASP A 158 9.98 -46.62 -1.62
C ASP A 158 9.55 -48.10 -1.58
N LYS A 159 10.26 -48.95 -0.85
CA LYS A 159 9.97 -50.40 -0.65
C LYS A 159 9.52 -51.13 -1.93
N ASN A 160 10.26 -50.97 -3.03
CA ASN A 160 9.98 -51.53 -4.38
C ASN A 160 8.75 -50.95 -5.11
N ALA A 161 8.20 -49.83 -4.66
CA ALA A 161 7.20 -49.06 -5.38
C ALA A 161 7.83 -47.79 -5.97
N TYR A 162 7.65 -47.59 -7.28
CA TYR A 162 8.07 -46.38 -7.98
C TYR A 162 6.94 -45.35 -7.96
N THR A 163 7.25 -44.12 -7.57
CA THR A 163 6.28 -43.02 -7.49
C THR A 163 6.79 -41.83 -8.26
N ALA A 164 6.06 -41.47 -9.32
CA ALA A 164 6.29 -40.27 -10.09
C ALA A 164 5.85 -39.07 -9.26
N VAL A 165 6.71 -38.08 -9.07
CA VAL A 165 6.45 -36.89 -8.23
C VAL A 165 7.02 -35.63 -8.88
N TRP A 166 6.47 -34.47 -8.57
CA TRP A 166 7.08 -33.18 -8.86
C TRP A 166 7.81 -32.66 -7.64
N THR A 167 9.11 -32.39 -7.78
CA THR A 167 9.95 -31.91 -6.68
C THR A 167 10.33 -30.45 -6.88
N PRO A 168 10.29 -29.60 -5.82
CA PRO A 168 10.76 -28.23 -5.88
C PRO A 168 12.26 -28.16 -6.17
N VAL A 169 12.66 -27.10 -6.86
CA VAL A 169 14.06 -26.75 -7.08
C VAL A 169 14.36 -25.47 -6.30
N PHE A 170 15.21 -25.58 -5.28
CA PHE A 170 15.62 -24.43 -4.48
C PHE A 170 16.78 -23.71 -5.17
N VAL A 171 16.58 -22.45 -5.58
CA VAL A 171 17.58 -21.61 -6.23
C VAL A 171 17.68 -20.28 -5.47
N ASP A 172 18.89 -19.75 -5.30
CA ASP A 172 19.17 -18.42 -4.71
C ASP A 172 18.52 -18.24 -3.30
N ASP A 173 17.86 -17.10 -3.06
CA ASP A 173 17.17 -16.69 -1.81
C ASP A 173 16.16 -17.72 -1.26
N SER A 174 15.75 -18.72 -2.05
CA SER A 174 14.82 -19.76 -1.59
C SER A 174 15.41 -20.63 -0.47
N LEU A 175 16.74 -20.82 -0.43
CA LEU A 175 17.41 -21.58 0.64
C LEU A 175 17.42 -20.82 1.96
N GLU A 176 17.65 -19.50 1.93
CA GLU A 176 17.57 -18.63 3.11
C GLU A 176 16.15 -18.62 3.68
N ARG A 177 15.13 -18.51 2.81
CA ARG A 177 13.72 -18.56 3.21
C ARG A 177 13.32 -19.90 3.79
N LEU A 178 13.82 -21.00 3.23
CA LEU A 178 13.61 -22.35 3.77
C LEU A 178 14.23 -22.46 5.17
N SER A 179 15.46 -21.99 5.34
CA SER A 179 16.16 -21.98 6.64
C SER A 179 15.39 -21.14 7.68
N GLY A 180 14.91 -19.96 7.29
CA GLY A 180 14.07 -19.12 8.14
C GLY A 180 12.69 -19.73 8.47
N LEU A 181 12.17 -20.66 7.67
CA LEU A 181 10.99 -21.45 8.03
C LEU A 181 11.35 -22.57 9.02
N VAL A 182 12.49 -23.25 8.83
CA VAL A 182 12.99 -24.27 9.76
C VAL A 182 13.18 -23.68 11.17
N GLU A 183 13.79 -22.51 11.29
CA GLU A 183 14.03 -21.84 12.58
C GLU A 183 12.74 -21.41 13.29
N ARG A 184 11.70 -21.05 12.53
CA ARG A 184 10.42 -20.56 13.06
C ARG A 184 9.38 -21.66 13.27
N MET A 185 9.70 -22.92 12.95
CA MET A 185 8.74 -24.02 13.10
C MET A 185 8.31 -24.19 14.56
N PRO A 186 7.00 -24.02 14.88
CA PRO A 186 6.51 -24.24 16.24
C PRO A 186 6.75 -25.69 16.68
N ALA A 187 7.23 -25.89 17.92
CA ALA A 187 7.54 -27.23 18.42
C ALA A 187 6.33 -28.19 18.39
N VAL A 188 5.12 -27.66 18.61
CA VAL A 188 3.87 -28.43 18.56
C VAL A 188 3.57 -28.98 17.15
N ALA A 189 4.03 -28.32 16.08
CA ALA A 189 3.85 -28.79 14.70
C ALA A 189 4.57 -30.12 14.41
N ARG A 190 5.57 -30.48 15.24
CA ARG A 190 6.35 -31.72 15.18
C ARG A 190 6.20 -32.61 16.41
N ALA A 191 5.22 -32.33 17.28
CA ALA A 191 5.02 -33.05 18.54
C ALA A 191 4.25 -34.37 18.39
N LEU A 192 3.67 -34.65 17.22
CA LEU A 192 2.87 -35.84 16.97
C LEU A 192 3.77 -37.06 16.69
N ALA A 193 3.48 -38.16 17.38
CA ALA A 193 4.13 -39.44 17.16
C ALA A 193 3.12 -40.59 17.33
N PRO A 194 2.21 -40.81 16.35
CA PRO A 194 1.12 -41.78 16.46
C PRO A 194 1.59 -43.22 16.68
N THR A 195 2.75 -43.59 16.14
CA THR A 195 3.28 -44.98 16.12
C THR A 195 4.58 -45.17 16.89
N GLU A 196 5.28 -44.10 17.30
CA GLU A 196 6.58 -44.22 17.96
C GLU A 196 6.46 -44.50 19.48
N ALA A 197 7.43 -45.26 20.01
CA ALA A 197 7.52 -45.60 21.43
C ALA A 197 8.10 -44.45 22.29
N GLY A 198 8.87 -43.53 21.70
CA GLY A 198 9.50 -42.38 22.35
C GLY A 198 9.09 -41.03 21.71
N PRO A 199 9.68 -39.90 22.16
CA PRO A 199 9.40 -38.59 21.59
C PRO A 199 9.88 -38.50 20.13
N PRO A 200 9.19 -37.71 19.28
CA PRO A 200 9.52 -37.60 17.86
C PRO A 200 10.95 -37.10 17.66
N ARG A 201 11.74 -37.85 16.88
CA ARG A 201 13.17 -37.56 16.62
C ARG A 201 13.43 -36.83 15.30
N ARG A 202 12.42 -36.66 14.46
CA ARG A 202 12.58 -36.02 13.13
C ARG A 202 12.96 -34.56 13.27
N SER A 203 13.89 -34.12 12.43
CA SER A 203 14.32 -32.71 12.40
C SER A 203 13.23 -31.82 11.78
N ALA A 204 13.20 -30.54 12.15
CA ALA A 204 12.29 -29.56 11.54
C ALA A 204 12.54 -29.42 10.03
N GLN A 205 13.80 -29.57 9.60
CA GLN A 205 14.19 -29.56 8.20
C GLN A 205 13.58 -30.73 7.42
N GLU A 206 13.66 -31.96 7.92
CA GLU A 206 13.04 -33.13 7.27
C GLU A 206 11.53 -32.97 7.09
N ILE A 207 10.84 -32.55 8.15
CA ILE A 207 9.39 -32.36 8.14
C ILE A 207 8.99 -31.28 7.13
N LEU A 208 9.69 -30.14 7.14
CA LEU A 208 9.41 -29.04 6.22
C LEU A 208 9.67 -29.44 4.78
N SER A 209 10.82 -30.06 4.48
CA SER A 209 11.16 -30.51 3.13
C SER A 209 10.13 -31.52 2.61
N GLN A 210 9.70 -32.48 3.44
CA GLN A 210 8.66 -33.43 3.06
C GLN A 210 7.33 -32.73 2.76
N ALA A 211 6.90 -31.79 3.61
CA ALA A 211 5.67 -31.05 3.42
C ALA A 211 5.69 -30.18 2.14
N VAL A 212 6.77 -29.44 1.90
CA VAL A 212 6.92 -28.61 0.69
C VAL A 212 6.93 -29.47 -0.57
N ASN A 213 7.66 -30.60 -0.57
CA ASN A 213 7.70 -31.53 -1.71
C ASN A 213 6.29 -32.00 -2.10
N MET A 214 5.50 -32.42 -1.11
CA MET A 214 4.14 -32.88 -1.35
C MET A 214 3.20 -31.77 -1.79
N MET A 215 3.25 -30.60 -1.15
CA MET A 215 2.41 -29.45 -1.52
C MET A 215 2.68 -29.01 -2.96
N VAL A 216 3.96 -28.95 -3.38
CA VAL A 216 4.33 -28.65 -4.76
C VAL A 216 3.80 -29.71 -5.72
N ASP A 217 3.99 -31.00 -5.41
CA ASP A 217 3.47 -32.11 -6.22
C ASP A 217 1.95 -32.01 -6.42
N TYR A 218 1.21 -31.73 -5.35
CA TYR A 218 -0.24 -31.57 -5.41
C TYR A 218 -0.67 -30.35 -6.23
N ILE A 219 -0.08 -29.16 -6.00
CA ILE A 219 -0.46 -27.93 -6.70
C ILE A 219 -0.21 -28.06 -8.22
N VAL A 220 0.91 -28.66 -8.61
CA VAL A 220 1.24 -28.88 -10.03
C VAL A 220 0.26 -29.85 -10.68
N ARG A 221 -0.08 -30.95 -10.00
CA ARG A 221 -1.05 -31.94 -10.50
C ARG A 221 -2.47 -31.40 -10.58
N SER A 222 -2.91 -30.62 -9.60
CA SER A 222 -4.27 -30.06 -9.57
C SER A 222 -4.48 -29.08 -10.73
N ALA A 223 -3.47 -28.28 -11.06
CA ALA A 223 -3.48 -27.40 -12.24
C ALA A 223 -3.54 -28.20 -13.56
N ALA A 224 -2.81 -29.32 -13.66
CA ALA A 224 -2.81 -30.17 -14.85
C ALA A 224 -4.13 -30.96 -15.04
N SER A 225 -4.82 -31.27 -13.94
CA SER A 225 -6.01 -32.13 -13.92
C SER A 225 -7.30 -31.43 -14.37
N GLY A 226 -7.33 -30.10 -14.44
CA GLY A 226 -8.50 -29.30 -14.83
C GLY A 226 -9.04 -29.52 -16.25
N SER A 227 -8.44 -30.42 -17.04
CA SER A 227 -8.79 -30.68 -18.44
C SER A 227 -9.16 -32.14 -18.77
N HIS A 228 -9.13 -33.09 -17.82
CA HIS A 228 -9.39 -34.51 -18.13
C HIS A 228 -10.44 -35.13 -17.20
N THR A 229 -11.59 -35.49 -17.78
CA THR A 229 -12.60 -36.35 -17.16
C THR A 229 -11.97 -37.70 -16.74
N PRO A 230 -12.29 -38.27 -15.57
CA PRO A 230 -11.90 -39.62 -15.24
C PRO A 230 -12.63 -40.57 -16.19
N MET A 231 -11.98 -41.03 -17.25
CA MET A 231 -12.51 -42.12 -18.08
C MET A 231 -12.42 -43.42 -17.26
N THR A 232 -13.49 -43.74 -16.57
CA THR A 232 -13.70 -45.06 -15.97
C THR A 232 -13.94 -46.08 -17.08
N GLY A 233 -13.14 -47.17 -17.12
CA GLY A 233 -13.57 -48.41 -17.77
C GLY A 233 -12.61 -49.18 -18.68
N ARG A 234 -11.40 -48.71 -19.03
CA ARG A 234 -10.41 -49.53 -19.78
C ARG A 234 -9.04 -49.50 -19.11
N ARG A 235 -8.45 -50.68 -18.86
CA ARG A 235 -7.03 -50.83 -18.49
C ARG A 235 -6.21 -50.15 -19.59
N LYS A 236 -5.61 -48.99 -19.29
CA LYS A 236 -4.68 -48.33 -20.22
C LYS A 236 -3.44 -49.22 -20.38
N ILE A 237 -3.15 -49.58 -21.62
CA ILE A 237 -1.92 -50.26 -22.01
C ILE A 237 -0.96 -49.16 -22.43
N PHE A 238 0.23 -49.11 -21.81
CA PHE A 238 1.28 -48.15 -22.14
C PHE A 238 2.33 -48.85 -23.00
N SER A 239 2.89 -48.15 -23.98
CA SER A 239 3.88 -48.73 -24.89
C SER A 239 5.31 -48.69 -24.32
N SER A 240 5.58 -47.82 -23.33
CA SER A 240 6.90 -47.66 -22.71
C SER A 240 6.82 -47.18 -21.25
N ALA A 241 7.94 -47.29 -20.51
CA ALA A 241 8.06 -46.73 -19.16
C ALA A 241 7.91 -45.19 -19.14
N HIS A 242 8.36 -44.49 -20.19
CA HIS A 242 8.21 -43.03 -20.29
C HIS A 242 6.74 -42.61 -20.39
N GLU A 243 5.92 -43.30 -21.18
CA GLU A 243 4.48 -43.01 -21.27
C GLU A 243 3.76 -43.27 -19.94
N LEU A 244 4.13 -44.35 -19.26
CA LEU A 244 3.60 -44.67 -17.93
C LEU A 244 3.99 -43.59 -16.91
N TRP A 245 5.24 -43.10 -16.94
CA TRP A 245 5.73 -42.04 -16.05
C TRP A 245 5.04 -40.69 -16.32
N LEU A 246 4.95 -40.26 -17.58
CA LEU A 246 4.25 -39.03 -17.96
C LEU A 246 2.77 -39.05 -17.59
N TYR A 247 2.12 -40.21 -17.75
CA TYR A 247 0.75 -40.39 -17.28
C TYR A 247 0.66 -40.33 -15.76
N ALA A 248 1.57 -41.00 -15.06
CA ALA A 248 1.61 -41.02 -13.60
C ALA A 248 1.85 -39.62 -13.01
N LEU A 249 2.66 -38.76 -13.64
CA LEU A 249 2.89 -37.36 -13.24
C LEU A 249 1.65 -36.46 -13.33
N LYS A 250 0.64 -36.83 -14.14
CA LYS A 250 -0.62 -36.08 -14.29
C LYS A 250 -1.77 -36.65 -13.45
N ALA A 251 -1.69 -37.92 -13.05
CA ALA A 251 -2.75 -38.64 -12.37
C ALA A 251 -2.32 -39.07 -10.95
N THR A 252 -2.35 -40.39 -10.65
CA THR A 252 -2.32 -40.96 -9.29
C THR A 252 -0.93 -41.17 -8.68
N GLY A 253 0.14 -40.71 -9.33
CA GLY A 253 1.54 -40.78 -8.83
C GLY A 253 2.18 -42.17 -8.85
N ARG A 254 1.42 -43.26 -8.68
CA ARG A 254 1.98 -44.62 -8.59
C ARG A 254 2.33 -45.20 -9.96
N VAL A 255 3.57 -45.64 -10.11
CA VAL A 255 4.11 -46.33 -11.28
C VAL A 255 4.28 -47.81 -10.91
N ALA A 256 3.29 -48.65 -11.25
CA ALA A 256 3.33 -50.08 -10.94
C ALA A 256 3.64 -50.91 -12.19
N GLY A 257 4.83 -51.52 -12.24
CA GLY A 257 5.16 -52.54 -13.25
C GLY A 257 6.65 -52.87 -13.34
N THR A 258 7.03 -54.13 -13.17
CA THR A 258 8.39 -54.65 -13.42
C THR A 258 8.68 -54.89 -14.91
N GLN A 259 7.67 -54.75 -15.77
CA GLN A 259 7.64 -55.16 -17.18
C GLN A 259 8.16 -54.12 -18.19
N TYR A 260 8.53 -52.90 -17.76
CA TYR A 260 8.91 -51.80 -18.66
C TYR A 260 10.32 -51.22 -18.45
N GLY A 261 11.19 -51.82 -17.64
CA GLY A 261 12.54 -51.28 -17.40
C GLY A 261 12.57 -49.99 -16.57
N ILE A 262 11.72 -49.90 -15.54
CA ILE A 262 11.54 -48.67 -14.74
C ILE A 262 12.82 -48.25 -13.98
N SER A 263 13.69 -49.21 -13.65
CA SER A 263 14.99 -48.94 -13.03
C SER A 263 15.92 -48.13 -13.95
N ASP A 264 15.89 -48.41 -15.26
CA ASP A 264 16.67 -47.66 -16.24
C ASP A 264 16.12 -46.24 -16.38
N LEU A 265 14.78 -46.11 -16.39
CA LEU A 265 14.13 -44.80 -16.38
C LEU A 265 14.45 -43.95 -15.15
N VAL A 266 14.54 -44.55 -13.95
CA VAL A 266 15.00 -43.82 -12.74
C VAL A 266 16.39 -43.26 -12.98
N THR A 267 17.29 -44.08 -13.53
CA THR A 267 18.67 -43.68 -13.83
C THR A 267 18.69 -42.55 -14.86
N ASP A 268 17.92 -42.66 -15.94
CA ASP A 268 17.82 -41.64 -16.99
C ASP A 268 17.24 -40.32 -16.45
N VAL A 269 16.20 -40.37 -15.61
CA VAL A 269 15.59 -39.19 -14.99
C VAL A 269 16.58 -38.52 -14.05
N HIS A 270 17.27 -39.29 -13.20
CA HIS A 270 18.29 -38.74 -12.31
C HIS A 270 19.47 -38.15 -13.09
N GLN A 271 19.95 -38.81 -14.14
CA GLN A 271 21.01 -38.28 -15.01
C GLN A 271 20.58 -37.00 -15.73
N TRP A 272 19.32 -36.93 -16.17
CA TRP A 272 18.77 -35.72 -16.80
C TRP A 272 18.64 -34.56 -15.81
N ARG A 273 18.27 -34.84 -14.55
CA ARG A 273 18.16 -33.85 -13.47
C ARG A 273 19.51 -33.43 -12.88
N TRP A 274 20.49 -34.32 -12.94
CA TRP A 274 21.81 -34.20 -12.35
C TRP A 274 22.47 -32.82 -12.51
N PRO A 275 22.46 -32.18 -13.69
CA PRO A 275 23.11 -30.87 -13.86
C PRO A 275 22.45 -29.76 -13.03
N ILE A 276 21.15 -29.88 -12.74
CA ILE A 276 20.40 -28.91 -11.93
C ILE A 276 20.56 -29.23 -10.44
N ASP A 277 20.52 -30.50 -10.06
CA ASP A 277 20.72 -30.94 -8.67
C ASP A 277 22.13 -30.59 -8.17
N ILE A 278 23.17 -30.77 -9.01
CA ILE A 278 24.53 -30.32 -8.71
C ILE A 278 24.57 -28.80 -8.42
N ARG A 279 23.99 -27.99 -9.31
CA ARG A 279 24.02 -26.53 -9.18
C ARG A 279 23.33 -26.04 -7.91
N THR A 280 22.34 -26.77 -7.43
CA THR A 280 21.53 -26.38 -6.27
C THR A 280 22.05 -26.95 -4.96
N ARG A 281 22.68 -28.14 -4.96
CA ARG A 281 23.09 -28.86 -3.74
C ARG A 281 24.60 -28.88 -3.48
N HIS A 282 25.44 -28.68 -4.48
CA HIS A 282 26.90 -28.75 -4.29
C HIS A 282 27.43 -27.45 -3.65
N PRO A 283 28.35 -27.52 -2.67
CA PRO A 283 28.93 -26.34 -2.02
C PRO A 283 29.93 -25.57 -2.90
N ILE A 284 30.09 -25.97 -4.17
CA ILE A 284 31.04 -25.38 -5.10
C ILE A 284 30.26 -24.81 -6.28
N GLN A 285 30.63 -23.59 -6.70
CA GLN A 285 30.04 -22.91 -7.85
C GLN A 285 31.11 -22.36 -8.80
N LEU A 286 30.72 -22.14 -10.05
CA LEU A 286 31.59 -21.55 -11.06
C LEU A 286 31.51 -20.02 -10.99
N CYS A 287 32.68 -19.37 -11.00
CA CYS A 287 32.85 -17.94 -10.96
C CYS A 287 33.65 -17.45 -12.18
N PHE A 288 33.18 -16.39 -12.83
CA PHE A 288 33.86 -15.74 -13.93
C PHE A 288 34.43 -14.40 -13.47
N ARG A 289 35.72 -14.18 -13.65
CA ARG A 289 36.38 -12.91 -13.32
C ARG A 289 36.87 -12.24 -14.58
N LEU A 290 36.46 -10.98 -14.80
CA LEU A 290 37.06 -10.15 -15.84
C LEU A 290 38.29 -9.42 -15.26
N GLU A 291 39.46 -9.66 -15.83
CA GLU A 291 40.73 -9.05 -15.48
C GLU A 291 41.07 -7.93 -16.47
N GLU A 292 41.54 -6.81 -15.93
CA GLU A 292 41.99 -5.65 -16.70
C GLU A 292 43.39 -5.92 -17.30
N PRO A 293 43.76 -5.27 -18.42
CA PRO A 293 45.11 -5.37 -18.97
C PRO A 293 46.17 -4.85 -17.99
N ASP A 294 47.26 -5.60 -17.83
CA ASP A 294 48.31 -5.33 -16.82
C ASP A 294 49.29 -4.24 -17.29
N GLU A 295 49.59 -3.24 -16.46
CA GLU A 295 50.40 -2.06 -16.85
C GLU A 295 51.91 -2.38 -16.93
N GLU A 296 52.40 -3.38 -16.20
CA GLU A 296 53.83 -3.69 -16.10
C GLU A 296 54.35 -4.60 -17.22
N ALA A 297 53.47 -5.26 -17.97
CA ALA A 297 53.83 -6.26 -18.98
C ALA A 297 54.04 -5.71 -20.41
N GLY A 298 53.89 -4.40 -20.61
CA GLY A 298 54.08 -3.74 -21.91
C GLY A 298 52.88 -3.87 -22.86
N TYR A 299 52.18 -2.75 -23.10
CA TYR A 299 51.19 -2.51 -24.17
C TYR A 299 50.51 -3.74 -24.80
N THR A 300 49.87 -4.58 -24.01
CA THR A 300 48.83 -5.48 -24.51
C THR A 300 47.49 -4.92 -24.05
N ASP A 301 46.68 -4.36 -24.95
CA ASP A 301 45.29 -3.95 -24.68
C ASP A 301 44.35 -5.18 -24.49
N GLU A 302 44.89 -6.33 -24.08
CA GLU A 302 44.18 -7.60 -23.97
C GLU A 302 43.55 -7.74 -22.58
N TRP A 303 42.23 -7.85 -22.56
CA TRP A 303 41.45 -8.21 -21.38
C TRP A 303 41.38 -9.73 -21.25
N ARG A 304 41.15 -10.24 -20.04
CA ARG A 304 41.05 -11.69 -19.82
C ARG A 304 39.85 -12.06 -18.97
N VAL A 305 39.06 -13.03 -19.41
CA VAL A 305 38.01 -13.66 -18.60
C VAL A 305 38.58 -14.94 -18.00
N ARG A 306 38.80 -14.96 -16.68
CA ARG A 306 39.31 -16.11 -15.94
C ARG A 306 38.17 -16.96 -15.38
N TYR A 307 38.31 -18.28 -15.46
CA TYR A 307 37.39 -19.24 -14.86
C TYR A 307 37.89 -19.66 -13.50
N LEU A 308 37.04 -19.53 -12.48
CA LEU A 308 37.35 -19.80 -11.09
C LEU A 308 36.29 -20.75 -10.52
N VAL A 309 36.73 -21.59 -9.60
CA VAL A 309 35.89 -22.46 -8.78
C VAL A 309 35.83 -21.83 -7.40
N GLN A 310 34.62 -21.55 -6.89
CA GLN A 310 34.38 -20.80 -5.67
C GLN A 310 33.55 -21.63 -4.67
N TYR A 311 33.88 -21.54 -3.39
CA TYR A 311 33.08 -22.14 -2.32
C TYR A 311 31.84 -21.28 -2.01
N ARG A 312 30.68 -21.92 -1.84
CA ARG A 312 29.39 -21.22 -1.73
C ARG A 312 29.19 -20.54 -0.37
N ASP A 313 29.62 -21.19 0.71
CA ASP A 313 29.48 -20.63 2.07
C ASP A 313 30.58 -19.61 2.40
N ASP A 314 31.71 -19.68 1.70
CA ASP A 314 32.80 -18.71 1.80
C ASP A 314 33.25 -18.26 0.40
N PRO A 315 32.63 -17.20 -0.15
CA PRO A 315 32.96 -16.67 -1.46
C PRO A 315 34.40 -16.16 -1.61
N SER A 316 35.16 -15.99 -0.51
CA SER A 316 36.57 -15.59 -0.58
C SER A 316 37.49 -16.73 -1.01
N LEU A 317 37.06 -17.98 -0.81
CA LEU A 317 37.80 -19.17 -1.23
C LEU A 317 37.56 -19.44 -2.72
N THR A 318 38.53 -19.05 -3.55
CA THR A 318 38.51 -19.27 -5.00
C THR A 318 39.78 -19.97 -5.49
N ILE A 319 39.63 -20.91 -6.41
CA ILE A 319 40.72 -21.66 -7.06
C ILE A 319 40.57 -21.52 -8.57
N SER A 320 41.66 -21.47 -9.34
CA SER A 320 41.53 -21.41 -10.79
C SER A 320 40.99 -22.73 -11.35
N ALA A 321 40.14 -22.64 -12.38
CA ALA A 321 39.64 -23.84 -13.06
C ALA A 321 40.77 -24.65 -13.72
N GLU A 322 41.88 -24.00 -14.08
CA GLU A 322 43.08 -24.64 -14.62
C GLU A 322 43.80 -25.51 -13.57
N GLU A 323 43.96 -25.02 -12.34
CA GLU A 323 44.53 -25.81 -11.23
C GLU A 323 43.63 -26.99 -10.86
N VAL A 324 42.31 -26.78 -10.81
CA VAL A 324 41.33 -27.85 -10.56
C VAL A 324 41.40 -28.92 -11.66
N TRP A 325 41.57 -28.51 -12.91
CA TRP A 325 41.74 -29.42 -14.05
C TRP A 325 43.05 -30.20 -13.98
N ARG A 326 44.15 -29.57 -13.55
CA ARG A 326 45.48 -30.20 -13.48
C ARG A 326 45.65 -31.15 -12.28
N ASP A 327 45.26 -30.73 -11.08
CA ASP A 327 45.67 -31.39 -9.84
C ASP A 327 44.59 -32.32 -9.25
N GLY A 328 43.33 -32.16 -9.65
CA GLY A 328 42.29 -33.21 -9.58
C GLY A 328 41.89 -33.78 -8.22
N THR A 329 42.39 -33.30 -7.08
CA THR A 329 42.12 -33.93 -5.76
C THR A 329 42.02 -32.96 -4.58
N ASN A 330 41.04 -33.22 -3.69
CA ASN A 330 40.84 -32.80 -2.29
C ASN A 330 41.28 -31.38 -1.86
N LEU A 331 40.76 -30.35 -2.53
CA LEU A 331 40.94 -28.95 -2.09
C LEU A 331 39.85 -28.46 -1.11
N PHE A 332 38.73 -29.19 -1.00
CA PHE A 332 37.63 -28.88 -0.08
C PHE A 332 37.39 -30.06 0.88
N PRO A 333 37.35 -29.85 2.21
CA PRO A 333 37.22 -30.96 3.17
C PRO A 333 35.86 -31.68 3.07
N GLY A 334 35.89 -33.01 2.93
CA GLY A 334 34.77 -33.89 3.32
C GLY A 334 33.72 -34.30 2.27
N GLN A 335 34.09 -34.63 1.03
CA GLN A 335 33.15 -35.23 0.07
C GLN A 335 33.71 -36.43 -0.70
N ASP A 336 32.97 -37.55 -0.70
CA ASP A 336 33.42 -38.89 -1.14
C ASP A 336 32.79 -39.40 -2.45
N ASP A 337 31.98 -38.64 -3.22
CA ASP A 337 31.21 -39.25 -4.33
C ASP A 337 31.41 -38.68 -5.76
N ILE A 338 32.08 -37.54 -6.00
CA ILE A 338 32.25 -36.99 -7.37
C ILE A 338 33.64 -36.37 -7.60
N SER A 339 34.25 -36.65 -8.75
CA SER A 339 35.47 -35.96 -9.20
C SER A 339 35.18 -34.49 -9.51
N ILE A 340 35.87 -33.57 -8.83
CA ILE A 340 35.73 -32.10 -9.01
C ILE A 340 35.92 -31.70 -10.50
N ARG A 341 36.68 -32.49 -11.28
CA ARG A 341 36.84 -32.27 -12.72
C ARG A 341 35.57 -32.49 -13.53
N GLU A 342 34.80 -33.53 -13.19
CA GLU A 342 33.52 -33.82 -13.86
C GLU A 342 32.50 -32.72 -13.53
N LEU A 343 32.48 -32.28 -12.27
CA LEU A 343 31.69 -31.14 -11.83
C LEU A 343 32.04 -29.86 -12.62
N LEU A 344 33.33 -29.55 -12.74
CA LEU A 344 33.81 -28.39 -13.50
C LEU A 344 33.37 -28.45 -14.97
N LEU A 345 33.47 -29.61 -15.62
CA LEU A 345 33.02 -29.80 -17.01
C LEU A 345 31.51 -29.59 -17.17
N ILE A 346 30.71 -30.10 -16.24
CA ILE A 346 29.24 -29.91 -16.26
C ILE A 346 28.91 -28.42 -16.14
N LEU A 347 29.52 -27.71 -15.19
CA LEU A 347 29.27 -26.29 -14.96
C LEU A 347 29.75 -25.41 -16.13
N LEU A 348 30.92 -25.70 -16.71
CA LEU A 348 31.42 -25.01 -17.90
C LEU A 348 30.57 -25.30 -19.13
N GLY A 349 30.11 -26.54 -19.30
CA GLY A 349 29.19 -26.92 -20.38
C GLY A 349 27.84 -26.22 -20.28
N GLN A 350 27.33 -25.98 -19.07
CA GLN A 350 26.15 -25.15 -18.85
C GLN A 350 26.40 -23.68 -19.22
N ALA A 351 27.51 -23.10 -18.76
CA ALA A 351 27.88 -21.73 -19.06
C ALA A 351 28.10 -21.51 -20.58
N ALA A 352 28.65 -22.49 -21.28
CA ALA A 352 28.84 -22.47 -22.73
C ALA A 352 27.52 -22.42 -23.53
N ARG A 353 26.40 -22.87 -22.97
CA ARG A 353 25.07 -22.69 -23.58
C ARG A 353 24.59 -21.24 -23.52
N VAL A 354 25.16 -20.45 -22.62
CA VAL A 354 24.73 -19.07 -22.32
C VAL A 354 25.68 -18.03 -22.91
N SER A 355 26.98 -18.33 -23.04
CA SER A 355 27.98 -17.49 -23.69
C SER A 355 28.72 -18.24 -24.79
N SER A 356 28.65 -17.72 -26.01
CA SER A 356 29.38 -18.26 -27.18
C SER A 356 30.89 -18.16 -27.02
N SER A 357 31.38 -17.15 -26.30
CA SER A 357 32.80 -16.94 -26.03
C SER A 357 33.36 -18.05 -25.13
N ILE A 358 32.59 -18.46 -24.13
CA ILE A 358 32.93 -19.62 -23.29
C ILE A 358 32.92 -20.91 -24.13
N ALA A 359 31.91 -21.11 -24.98
CA ALA A 359 31.88 -22.28 -25.87
C ALA A 359 33.10 -22.37 -26.80
N ALA A 360 33.54 -21.23 -27.35
CA ALA A 360 34.73 -21.16 -28.21
C ALA A 360 36.03 -21.45 -27.45
N SER A 361 36.16 -20.92 -26.22
CA SER A 361 37.26 -21.21 -25.29
C SER A 361 37.39 -22.71 -24.99
N LEU A 362 36.27 -23.36 -24.66
CA LEU A 362 36.25 -24.80 -24.38
C LEU A 362 36.58 -25.65 -25.62
N ALA A 363 36.14 -25.23 -26.82
CA ALA A 363 36.49 -25.90 -28.07
C ALA A 363 38.01 -25.88 -28.36
N ARG A 364 38.71 -24.84 -27.88
CA ARG A 364 40.18 -24.72 -27.94
C ARG A 364 40.90 -25.42 -26.78
N ARG A 365 40.16 -26.09 -25.89
CA ARG A 365 40.65 -26.75 -24.66
C ARG A 365 41.25 -25.78 -23.63
N GLU A 366 40.81 -24.52 -23.63
CA GLU A 366 41.23 -23.52 -22.66
C GLU A 366 40.34 -23.60 -21.40
N MET A 367 40.79 -24.34 -20.38
CA MET A 367 40.02 -24.57 -19.15
C MET A 367 40.19 -23.47 -18.09
N GLY A 368 41.14 -22.54 -18.28
CA GLY A 368 41.44 -21.46 -17.33
C GLY A 368 40.76 -20.12 -17.65
N GLY A 369 40.18 -19.96 -18.84
CA GLY A 369 39.64 -18.68 -19.32
C GLY A 369 39.99 -18.40 -20.78
N TYR A 370 39.77 -17.16 -21.23
CA TYR A 370 40.11 -16.70 -22.58
C TYR A 370 40.44 -15.21 -22.60
N ASN A 371 41.26 -14.80 -23.57
CA ASN A 371 41.57 -13.38 -23.83
C ASN A 371 40.52 -12.77 -24.76
N ILE A 372 40.20 -11.50 -24.52
CA ILE A 372 39.30 -10.70 -25.32
C ILE A 372 39.88 -9.31 -25.58
N ASP A 373 39.51 -8.74 -26.71
CA ASP A 373 39.77 -7.34 -27.00
C ASP A 373 38.80 -6.44 -26.23
N MET A 374 39.01 -5.13 -26.36
CA MET A 374 38.19 -4.10 -25.70
C MET A 374 36.70 -4.16 -26.07
N LYS A 375 36.40 -4.55 -27.31
CA LYS A 375 35.03 -4.74 -27.78
C LYS A 375 34.40 -5.96 -27.10
N GLY A 376 35.14 -7.07 -27.02
CA GLY A 376 34.75 -8.28 -26.30
C GLY A 376 34.58 -8.03 -24.81
N ALA A 377 35.41 -7.21 -24.18
CA ALA A 377 35.27 -6.83 -22.77
C ALA A 377 33.96 -6.07 -22.52
N TYR A 378 33.59 -5.15 -23.41
CA TYR A 378 32.31 -4.45 -23.33
C TYR A 378 31.12 -5.40 -23.57
N GLU A 379 31.19 -6.30 -24.54
CA GLU A 379 30.15 -7.32 -24.75
C GLU A 379 30.02 -8.23 -23.52
N PHE A 380 31.14 -8.61 -22.91
CA PHE A 380 31.13 -9.39 -21.68
C PHE A 380 30.44 -8.64 -20.53
N LEU A 381 30.80 -7.37 -20.30
CA LEU A 381 30.23 -6.54 -19.24
C LEU A 381 28.72 -6.29 -19.41
N THR A 382 28.25 -6.14 -20.64
CA THR A 382 26.86 -5.74 -20.93
C THR A 382 25.91 -6.92 -21.16
N LYS A 383 26.41 -8.02 -21.73
CA LYS A 383 25.59 -9.16 -22.17
C LYS A 383 25.95 -10.44 -21.41
N ASP A 384 27.19 -10.92 -21.52
CA ASP A 384 27.54 -12.24 -20.98
C ASP A 384 27.51 -12.25 -19.45
N ALA A 385 27.99 -11.21 -18.76
CA ALA A 385 27.94 -11.11 -17.31
C ALA A 385 26.50 -11.16 -16.77
N VAL A 386 25.56 -10.52 -17.47
CA VAL A 386 24.13 -10.53 -17.09
C VAL A 386 23.54 -11.92 -17.34
N ALA A 387 23.84 -12.53 -18.48
CA ALA A 387 23.33 -13.85 -18.85
C ALA A 387 23.88 -14.93 -17.91
N LEU A 388 25.16 -14.88 -17.57
CA LEU A 388 25.82 -15.79 -16.63
C LEU A 388 25.26 -15.64 -15.21
N ARG A 389 25.05 -14.41 -14.72
CA ARG A 389 24.39 -14.18 -13.41
C ARG A 389 22.96 -14.71 -13.40
N LYS A 390 22.18 -14.49 -14.46
CA LYS A 390 20.81 -15.05 -14.61
C LYS A 390 20.82 -16.58 -14.68
N ALA A 391 21.87 -17.18 -15.22
CA ALA A 391 22.08 -18.62 -15.22
C ALA A 391 22.52 -19.17 -13.84
N GLY A 392 22.74 -18.31 -12.85
CA GLY A 392 23.12 -18.66 -11.48
C GLY A 392 24.62 -18.78 -11.26
N HIS A 393 25.45 -18.22 -12.16
CA HIS A 393 26.90 -18.19 -12.00
C HIS A 393 27.37 -16.89 -11.33
N THR A 394 28.42 -16.99 -10.50
CA THR A 394 29.05 -15.81 -9.92
C THR A 394 29.86 -15.08 -10.99
N VAL A 395 29.75 -13.75 -11.05
CA VAL A 395 30.57 -12.95 -11.97
C VAL A 395 31.20 -11.79 -11.21
N MET A 396 32.54 -11.84 -11.09
CA MET A 396 33.38 -10.79 -10.52
C MET A 396 33.75 -9.81 -11.63
N LEU A 397 33.26 -8.58 -11.47
CA LEU A 397 33.51 -7.48 -12.38
C LEU A 397 34.45 -6.47 -11.72
N PRO A 398 35.17 -5.66 -12.50
CA PRO A 398 36.01 -4.59 -11.96
C PRO A 398 35.26 -3.63 -11.03
N THR A 399 35.97 -3.03 -10.07
CA THR A 399 35.34 -2.20 -9.02
C THR A 399 34.67 -0.93 -9.56
N TRP A 400 35.14 -0.39 -10.68
CA TRP A 400 34.52 0.74 -11.36
C TRP A 400 33.20 0.39 -12.07
N TRP A 401 32.91 -0.90 -12.24
CA TRP A 401 31.65 -1.42 -12.76
C TRP A 401 30.68 -1.75 -11.60
N THR A 402 30.21 -0.72 -10.90
CA THR A 402 29.30 -0.88 -9.76
C THR A 402 27.86 -1.27 -10.14
N ASN A 403 27.35 -2.34 -9.54
CA ASN A 403 25.94 -2.75 -9.60
C ASN A 403 25.04 -1.72 -8.89
N LYS A 404 24.48 -0.75 -9.63
CA LYS A 404 23.13 -0.13 -9.43
C LYS A 404 22.84 1.09 -10.31
N SER A 405 23.69 1.43 -11.27
CA SER A 405 23.32 2.36 -12.36
C SER A 405 24.12 2.00 -13.60
N ILE A 406 23.43 1.48 -14.60
CA ILE A 406 23.99 1.14 -15.91
C ILE A 406 24.54 2.46 -16.50
N LYS A 407 25.87 2.51 -16.66
CA LYS A 407 26.69 3.62 -17.20
C LYS A 407 26.86 4.81 -16.24
N PRO A 408 28.09 5.34 -16.06
CA PRO A 408 28.28 6.67 -15.48
C PRO A 408 27.51 7.65 -16.35
N ARG A 409 26.43 8.20 -15.80
CA ARG A 409 25.55 9.06 -16.57
C ARG A 409 26.26 10.37 -16.83
N LEU A 410 26.16 10.81 -18.07
CA LEU A 410 26.60 12.12 -18.45
C LEU A 410 25.70 13.12 -17.72
N ALA A 411 26.25 14.16 -17.12
CA ALA A 411 25.47 15.08 -16.33
C ALA A 411 25.59 16.51 -16.82
N ALA A 412 24.47 17.19 -16.94
CA ALA A 412 24.43 18.61 -17.21
C ALA A 412 24.53 19.38 -15.89
N ARG A 413 25.52 20.27 -15.78
CA ARG A 413 25.57 21.34 -14.79
C ARG A 413 25.29 22.66 -15.48
N ALA A 414 24.60 23.56 -14.80
CA ALA A 414 24.31 24.87 -15.32
C ALA A 414 25.03 25.93 -14.46
N GLY A 415 25.84 26.80 -15.08
CA GLY A 415 26.55 27.90 -14.44
C GLY A 415 25.93 29.25 -14.80
N THR A 416 25.69 30.13 -13.83
CA THR A 416 25.13 31.48 -14.09
C THR A 416 26.20 32.56 -14.20
N LYS A 417 26.13 33.41 -15.23
CA LYS A 417 26.91 34.65 -15.34
C LYS A 417 26.04 35.87 -15.02
N ASN A 418 26.49 36.69 -14.07
CA ASN A 418 25.94 38.00 -13.67
C ASN A 418 24.45 38.01 -13.36
N PHE A 419 24.08 37.63 -12.13
CA PHE A 419 22.72 37.76 -11.62
C PHE A 419 22.55 39.07 -10.83
N ASN A 420 22.25 40.18 -11.52
CA ASN A 420 21.91 41.43 -10.85
C ASN A 420 20.44 41.42 -10.40
N ILE A 421 20.20 41.15 -9.12
CA ILE A 421 18.89 41.32 -8.47
C ILE A 421 18.67 42.82 -8.24
N SER A 422 18.28 43.56 -9.27
CA SER A 422 17.75 44.92 -9.09
C SER A 422 16.26 44.81 -8.73
N THR A 423 15.95 44.81 -7.42
CA THR A 423 14.65 45.22 -6.82
C THR A 423 13.35 44.57 -7.33
N GLY A 424 13.40 43.43 -8.03
CA GLY A 424 12.21 42.69 -8.49
C GLY A 424 12.15 41.26 -7.92
N MET A 425 10.95 40.82 -7.50
CA MET A 425 10.69 39.43 -7.09
C MET A 425 11.09 38.47 -8.21
N LEU A 426 11.88 37.44 -7.87
CA LEU A 426 12.13 36.31 -8.75
C LEU A 426 10.83 35.53 -8.92
N SER A 427 10.41 35.35 -10.17
CA SER A 427 9.22 34.58 -10.53
C SER A 427 9.63 33.35 -11.33
N LEU A 428 8.78 32.33 -11.36
CA LEU A 428 8.95 31.16 -12.23
C LEU A 428 9.16 31.50 -13.72
N ASN A 429 8.75 32.70 -14.15
CA ASN A 429 8.89 33.17 -15.53
C ASN A 429 10.16 34.00 -15.77
N THR A 430 10.95 34.31 -14.74
CA THR A 430 12.21 35.05 -14.90
C THR A 430 13.16 34.24 -15.79
N ILE A 431 13.75 34.91 -16.78
CA ILE A 431 14.71 34.30 -17.71
C ILE A 431 16.10 34.39 -17.08
N VAL A 432 16.76 33.25 -16.95
CA VAL A 432 18.12 33.14 -16.42
C VAL A 432 19.04 32.62 -17.52
N SER A 433 20.24 33.19 -17.60
CA SER A 433 21.28 32.76 -18.53
C SER A 433 22.16 31.68 -17.91
N PHE A 434 22.34 30.58 -18.63
CA PHE A 434 23.14 29.43 -18.19
C PHE A 434 24.20 29.04 -19.21
N ASP A 435 25.38 28.69 -18.69
CA ASP A 435 26.40 27.93 -19.39
C ASP A 435 26.28 26.46 -18.97
N TRP A 436 26.01 25.57 -19.94
CA TRP A 436 25.88 24.14 -19.70
C TRP A 436 27.26 23.48 -19.71
N GLU A 437 27.57 22.71 -18.67
CA GLU A 437 28.78 21.88 -18.55
C GLU A 437 28.39 20.40 -18.49
N ALA A 438 29.20 19.54 -19.09
CA ALA A 438 29.03 18.09 -18.99
C ALA A 438 29.92 17.52 -17.89
N ALA A 439 29.42 16.54 -17.13
CA ALA A 439 30.22 15.74 -16.21
C ALA A 439 30.03 14.24 -16.47
N LEU A 440 31.09 13.44 -16.37
CA LEU A 440 31.03 11.98 -16.51
C LEU A 440 31.47 11.36 -15.18
N GLY A 441 30.60 10.62 -14.50
CA GLY A 441 30.90 10.04 -13.19
C GLY A 441 31.24 11.10 -12.11
N GLY A 442 30.63 12.29 -12.19
CA GLY A 442 30.86 13.40 -11.27
C GLY A 442 32.06 14.30 -11.59
N GLN A 443 32.84 13.99 -12.64
CA GLN A 443 33.99 14.81 -13.06
C GLN A 443 33.62 15.71 -14.25
N LYS A 444 33.95 17.01 -14.16
CA LYS A 444 33.73 17.99 -15.24
C LYS A 444 34.52 17.61 -16.51
N MET A 445 33.84 17.65 -17.66
CA MET A 445 34.37 17.35 -18.98
C MET A 445 34.27 18.59 -19.87
N THR A 446 35.37 18.93 -20.54
CA THR A 446 35.40 19.98 -21.56
C THR A 446 34.76 19.51 -22.88
N LEU A 447 34.30 20.45 -23.71
CA LEU A 447 33.79 20.12 -25.04
C LEU A 447 34.83 19.36 -25.88
N ASP A 448 36.11 19.74 -25.79
CA ASP A 448 37.22 19.10 -26.49
C ASP A 448 37.51 17.68 -25.99
N GLU A 449 37.29 17.40 -24.70
CA GLU A 449 37.36 16.04 -24.15
C GLU A 449 36.20 15.17 -24.66
N LEU A 450 34.96 15.68 -24.68
CA LEU A 450 33.81 14.96 -25.23
C LEU A 450 33.96 14.67 -26.73
N GLU A 451 34.43 15.65 -27.50
CA GLU A 451 34.68 15.47 -28.94
C GLU A 451 35.78 14.45 -29.21
N ARG A 452 36.81 14.37 -28.35
CA ARG A 452 37.83 13.31 -28.44
C ARG A 452 37.22 11.93 -28.17
N ILE A 453 36.41 11.78 -27.12
CA ILE A 453 35.76 10.49 -26.82
C ILE A 453 34.81 10.08 -27.96
N ALA A 454 34.03 11.01 -28.50
CA ALA A 454 33.15 10.74 -29.64
C ALA A 454 33.90 10.30 -30.91
N ARG A 455 35.15 10.75 -31.11
CA ARG A 455 35.99 10.33 -32.25
C ARG A 455 36.55 8.92 -32.10
N ILE A 456 36.86 8.48 -30.88
CA ILE A 456 37.40 7.14 -30.60
C ILE A 456 36.35 6.07 -30.98
N LYS A 457 35.05 6.38 -30.82
CA LYS A 457 33.91 5.48 -31.17
C LYS A 457 33.97 4.09 -30.52
N GLU A 458 34.71 3.96 -29.43
CA GLU A 458 34.80 2.74 -28.65
C GLU A 458 33.90 2.83 -27.40
N PRO A 459 33.27 1.71 -27.00
CA PRO A 459 32.27 1.70 -25.94
C PRO A 459 32.86 1.75 -24.52
N LEU A 460 34.15 1.43 -24.39
CA LEU A 460 34.97 1.68 -23.21
C LEU A 460 35.95 2.79 -23.59
N VAL A 461 36.29 3.70 -22.70
CA VAL A 461 37.42 4.61 -22.89
C VAL A 461 38.13 4.84 -21.58
N ARG A 462 39.44 5.11 -21.67
CA ARG A 462 40.24 5.46 -20.50
C ARG A 462 40.20 6.97 -20.28
N VAL A 463 39.46 7.41 -19.26
CA VAL A 463 39.36 8.83 -18.87
C VAL A 463 40.20 9.06 -17.63
N ARG A 464 41.29 9.84 -17.76
CA ARG A 464 42.21 10.21 -16.66
C ARG A 464 42.66 9.01 -15.80
N GLY A 465 43.02 7.92 -16.46
CA GLY A 465 43.57 6.72 -15.82
C GLY A 465 42.53 5.64 -15.45
N LYS A 466 41.22 5.91 -15.51
CA LYS A 466 40.16 4.94 -15.18
C LYS A 466 39.35 4.51 -16.41
N TRP A 467 39.01 3.22 -16.49
CA TRP A 467 38.10 2.70 -17.51
C TRP A 467 36.67 3.18 -17.25
N THR A 468 36.04 3.69 -18.29
CA THR A 468 34.68 4.24 -18.23
C THR A 468 33.91 3.78 -19.45
N ALA A 469 32.75 3.14 -19.23
CA ALA A 469 31.85 2.80 -20.33
C ALA A 469 31.03 4.01 -20.75
N VAL A 470 30.94 4.24 -22.05
CA VAL A 470 30.26 5.40 -22.61
C VAL A 470 29.45 5.00 -23.83
N ASP A 471 28.27 5.58 -23.96
CA ASP A 471 27.41 5.38 -25.12
C ASP A 471 27.65 6.51 -26.12
N VAL A 472 28.10 6.16 -27.33
CA VAL A 472 28.46 7.15 -28.36
C VAL A 472 27.27 8.07 -28.69
N PRO A 473 26.04 7.55 -28.92
CA PRO A 473 24.81 8.35 -28.98
C PRO A 473 24.59 9.33 -27.83
N ASP A 474 24.89 8.96 -26.59
CA ASP A 474 24.70 9.83 -25.41
C ASP A 474 25.71 10.98 -25.42
N ILE A 475 26.97 10.70 -25.79
CA ILE A 475 28.02 11.73 -25.95
C ILE A 475 27.66 12.69 -27.09
N GLU A 476 27.23 12.17 -28.25
CA GLU A 476 26.84 12.99 -29.38
C GLU A 476 25.63 13.88 -29.05
N SER A 477 24.66 13.33 -28.31
CA SER A 477 23.52 14.08 -27.79
C SER A 477 23.95 15.16 -26.80
N ALA A 478 24.94 14.87 -25.95
CA ALA A 478 25.53 15.84 -25.03
C ALA A 478 26.28 16.96 -25.76
N ILE A 479 27.10 16.64 -26.76
CA ILE A 479 27.79 17.62 -27.61
C ILE A 479 26.76 18.51 -28.33
N LYS A 480 25.69 17.90 -28.88
CA LYS A 480 24.61 18.65 -29.55
C LYS A 480 23.88 19.56 -28.57
N PHE A 481 23.61 19.10 -27.35
CA PHE A 481 22.98 19.89 -26.30
C PHE A 481 23.89 21.02 -25.81
N MET A 482 25.20 20.80 -25.66
CA MET A 482 26.15 21.87 -25.29
C MET A 482 26.28 22.93 -26.41
N LYS A 483 26.27 22.52 -27.68
CA LYS A 483 26.39 23.43 -28.83
C LYS A 483 25.10 24.19 -29.16
N LYS A 484 23.93 23.54 -29.05
CA LYS A 484 22.61 24.07 -29.47
C LYS A 484 21.62 24.29 -28.33
N GLY A 485 22.01 24.01 -27.09
CA GLY A 485 21.14 24.13 -25.92
C GLY A 485 20.71 25.57 -25.67
N PRO A 486 19.55 25.77 -25.01
CA PRO A 486 19.05 27.09 -24.71
C PRO A 486 19.99 27.78 -23.69
N LYS A 487 20.62 28.87 -24.13
CA LYS A 487 21.44 29.74 -23.27
C LYS A 487 20.62 30.63 -22.32
N LYS A 488 19.32 30.75 -22.59
CA LYS A 488 18.33 31.49 -21.79
C LYS A 488 17.19 30.54 -21.46
N VAL A 489 17.00 30.23 -20.19
CA VAL A 489 16.00 29.27 -19.70
C VAL A 489 15.13 29.97 -18.65
N ARG A 490 13.83 29.65 -18.59
CA ARG A 490 12.98 30.18 -17.53
C ARG A 490 13.33 29.50 -16.21
N PHE A 491 13.28 30.24 -15.10
CA PHE A 491 13.58 29.72 -13.77
C PHE A 491 12.77 28.45 -13.43
N ARG A 492 11.50 28.36 -13.87
CA ARG A 492 10.70 27.13 -13.72
C ARG A 492 11.33 25.90 -14.36
N ASP A 493 11.93 26.04 -15.54
CA ASP A 493 12.47 24.90 -16.28
C ASP A 493 13.78 24.42 -15.61
N VAL A 494 14.47 25.31 -14.91
CA VAL A 494 15.63 24.98 -14.05
C VAL A 494 15.19 24.17 -12.83
N ILE A 495 14.17 24.64 -12.10
CA ILE A 495 13.62 23.93 -10.94
C ILE A 495 13.06 22.56 -11.38
N ARG A 496 12.34 22.51 -12.51
CA ARG A 496 11.84 21.24 -13.08
C ARG A 496 12.98 20.28 -13.39
N THR A 497 14.08 20.77 -13.94
CA THR A 497 15.23 19.93 -14.27
C THR A 497 15.96 19.46 -13.00
N ALA A 498 16.12 20.34 -12.00
CA ALA A 498 16.69 20.01 -10.70
C ALA A 498 15.86 18.97 -9.93
N LEU A 499 14.54 19.04 -10.02
CA LEU A 499 13.60 18.10 -9.39
C LEU A 499 13.29 16.87 -10.26
N GLY A 500 13.97 16.69 -11.40
CA GLY A 500 13.84 15.51 -12.27
C GLY A 500 12.52 15.42 -13.05
N VAL A 501 11.86 16.55 -13.30
CA VAL A 501 10.55 16.69 -13.98
C VAL A 501 10.68 16.85 -15.49
N THR A 502 11.78 17.41 -15.98
CA THR A 502 12.03 17.60 -17.42
C THR A 502 12.88 16.49 -18.01
N ASP A 503 12.52 16.08 -19.23
CA ASP A 503 13.35 15.22 -20.08
C ASP A 503 14.63 15.98 -20.47
N ILE A 504 15.70 15.72 -19.74
CA ILE A 504 17.06 15.89 -20.26
C ILE A 504 17.21 14.87 -21.40
N PRO A 505 17.96 15.16 -22.48
CA PRO A 505 18.19 14.18 -23.55
C PRO A 505 18.55 12.81 -22.98
N SER A 506 18.02 11.75 -23.61
CA SER A 506 18.24 10.35 -23.21
C SER A 506 19.71 10.11 -22.85
N GLY A 507 19.95 9.54 -21.66
CA GLY A 507 21.29 9.22 -21.16
C GLY A 507 21.93 10.26 -20.21
N MET A 508 21.34 11.46 -20.06
CA MET A 508 21.92 12.53 -19.23
C MET A 508 21.07 12.85 -17.97
N VAL A 509 21.75 13.19 -16.86
CA VAL A 509 21.12 13.56 -15.57
C VAL A 509 21.50 14.98 -15.19
N PHE A 510 20.69 15.66 -14.39
CA PHE A 510 21.09 16.94 -13.83
C PHE A 510 21.89 16.73 -12.55
N ASP A 511 23.13 17.21 -12.51
CA ASP A 511 24.01 17.09 -11.33
C ASP A 511 24.06 18.40 -10.51
N GLY A 512 23.10 19.30 -10.75
CA GLY A 512 22.91 20.54 -10.00
C GLY A 512 23.32 21.80 -10.76
N VAL A 513 23.28 22.92 -10.05
CA VAL A 513 23.53 24.27 -10.58
C VAL A 513 24.66 24.90 -9.78
N GLU A 514 25.73 25.34 -10.45
CA GLU A 514 26.73 26.23 -9.84
C GLU A 514 26.19 27.66 -9.98
N THR A 515 25.60 28.17 -8.90
CA THR A 515 24.93 29.48 -8.86
C THR A 515 25.52 30.40 -7.81
N ASP A 516 25.18 31.69 -7.91
CA ASP A 516 25.22 32.63 -6.78
C ASP A 516 24.50 32.05 -5.55
N ASP A 517 25.02 32.34 -4.35
CA ASP A 517 24.62 31.73 -3.06
C ASP A 517 23.10 31.70 -2.82
N HIS A 518 22.36 32.68 -3.35
CA HIS A 518 20.91 32.81 -3.16
C HIS A 518 20.09 31.74 -3.91
N MET A 519 20.46 31.33 -5.12
CA MET A 519 19.68 30.32 -5.87
C MET A 519 20.00 28.90 -5.42
N ALA A 520 21.26 28.63 -5.08
CA ALA A 520 21.67 27.37 -4.48
C ALA A 520 20.92 27.12 -3.17
N GLU A 521 20.72 28.16 -2.36
CA GLU A 521 19.98 28.08 -1.11
C GLU A 521 18.50 27.75 -1.33
N VAL A 522 17.85 28.32 -2.37
CA VAL A 522 16.46 27.97 -2.71
C VAL A 522 16.34 26.52 -3.15
N LEU A 523 17.22 26.05 -4.03
CA LEU A 523 17.18 24.67 -4.51
C LEU A 523 17.45 23.68 -3.37
N LYS A 524 18.41 23.97 -2.48
CA LYS A 524 18.67 23.15 -1.29
C LYS A 524 17.48 23.09 -0.32
N ARG A 525 16.78 24.22 -0.12
CA ARG A 525 15.57 24.28 0.71
C ARG A 525 14.38 23.56 0.08
N LEU A 526 14.21 23.68 -1.24
CA LEU A 526 13.17 22.95 -1.96
C LEU A 526 13.43 21.44 -1.97
N ASP A 527 14.69 20.99 -2.10
CA ASP A 527 15.09 19.57 -2.04
C ASP A 527 15.07 18.99 -0.60
N GLY A 528 14.59 19.75 0.40
CA GLY A 528 14.47 19.32 1.79
C GLY A 528 15.80 19.15 2.53
N LYS A 529 16.93 19.51 1.90
CA LYS A 529 18.29 19.39 2.47
C LYS A 529 18.65 20.53 3.42
N ALA A 530 17.89 21.63 3.39
CA ALA A 530 18.05 22.78 4.27
C ALA A 530 16.68 23.24 4.82
N GLY A 531 16.62 23.56 6.11
CA GLY A 531 15.42 24.14 6.73
C GLY A 531 15.15 25.57 6.24
N PHE A 532 13.88 25.99 6.25
CA PHE A 532 13.53 27.40 6.04
C PHE A 532 13.63 28.17 7.36
N ARG A 533 13.90 29.48 7.28
CA ARG A 533 13.96 30.36 8.45
C ARG A 533 12.57 30.48 9.07
N GLU A 534 12.46 30.14 10.36
CA GLU A 534 11.25 30.40 11.14
C GLU A 534 11.10 31.91 11.38
N LEU A 535 9.93 32.43 11.05
CA LEU A 535 9.56 33.83 11.21
C LEU A 535 8.82 34.02 12.53
N GLU A 536 9.02 35.17 13.16
CA GLU A 536 8.23 35.56 14.32
C GLU A 536 6.77 35.84 13.94
N GLN A 537 5.88 35.72 14.92
CA GLN A 537 4.47 36.08 14.76
C GLN A 537 4.36 37.57 14.39
N PRO A 538 3.51 37.94 13.42
CA PRO A 538 3.39 39.32 12.99
C PRO A 538 2.81 40.24 14.07
N GLU A 539 3.23 41.51 14.04
CA GLU A 539 2.67 42.56 14.88
C GLU A 539 1.17 42.73 14.63
N GLY A 540 0.41 42.96 15.72
CA GLY A 540 -1.05 43.10 15.69
C GLY A 540 -1.83 41.79 15.59
N PHE A 541 -1.17 40.62 15.52
CA PHE A 541 -1.88 39.33 15.56
C PHE A 541 -2.28 38.99 16.99
N VAL A 542 -3.57 38.77 17.21
CA VAL A 542 -4.17 38.50 18.52
C VAL A 542 -4.26 36.99 18.75
N GLY A 543 -3.54 36.50 19.75
CA GLY A 543 -3.42 35.07 20.06
C GLY A 543 -1.97 34.60 19.97
N THR A 544 -1.73 33.29 20.12
CA THR A 544 -0.38 32.71 20.03
C THR A 544 -0.35 31.59 19.00
N LEU A 545 0.44 31.77 17.94
CA LEU A 545 0.67 30.71 16.96
C LEU A 545 1.46 29.56 17.62
N ARG A 546 0.95 28.34 17.47
CA ARG A 546 1.67 27.12 17.90
C ARG A 546 2.94 26.93 17.06
N PRO A 547 3.96 26.19 17.55
CA PRO A 547 5.22 25.99 16.83
C PRO A 547 5.05 25.45 15.40
N TYR A 548 4.11 24.53 15.19
CA TYR A 548 3.82 24.05 13.84
C TYR A 548 3.12 25.12 12.99
N GLN A 549 2.20 25.91 13.55
CA GLN A 549 1.53 26.99 12.81
C GLN A 549 2.54 28.05 12.37
N LEU A 550 3.49 28.40 13.25
CA LEU A 550 4.59 29.30 12.95
C LEU A 550 5.47 28.77 11.81
N ARG A 551 5.80 27.46 11.83
CA ARG A 551 6.49 26.80 10.71
C ARG A 551 5.70 26.84 9.41
N GLY A 552 4.40 26.59 9.43
CA GLY A 552 3.58 26.59 8.21
C GLY A 552 3.36 27.99 7.63
N TYR A 553 3.18 29.01 8.48
CA TYR A 553 3.19 30.42 8.09
C TYR A 553 4.55 30.83 7.49
N SER A 554 5.67 30.41 8.12
CA SER A 554 7.02 30.68 7.62
C SER A 554 7.27 30.03 6.25
N TRP A 555 6.77 28.80 6.06
CA TRP A 555 6.84 28.08 4.80
C TRP A 555 6.03 28.77 3.69
N LEU A 556 4.80 29.18 3.97
CA LEU A 556 3.98 29.95 3.03
C LEU A 556 4.68 31.27 2.64
N SER A 557 5.24 31.98 3.62
CA SER A 557 5.98 33.22 3.33
C SER A 557 7.25 32.97 2.50
N PHE A 558 7.98 31.90 2.76
CA PHE A 558 9.14 31.50 1.96
C PHE A 558 8.73 31.30 0.50
N LEU A 559 7.73 30.45 0.23
CA LEU A 559 7.25 30.22 -1.14
C LEU A 559 6.75 31.51 -1.79
N GLY A 560 5.97 32.29 -1.05
CA GLY A 560 5.42 33.56 -1.50
C GLY A 560 6.49 34.58 -1.87
N GLY A 561 7.62 34.62 -1.16
CA GLY A 561 8.77 35.48 -1.47
C GLY A 561 9.47 35.13 -2.80
N TRP A 562 9.36 33.88 -3.25
CA TRP A 562 9.92 33.39 -4.52
C TRP A 562 8.88 33.29 -5.63
N GLY A 563 7.67 33.82 -5.41
CA GLY A 563 6.55 33.70 -6.36
C GLY A 563 6.16 32.26 -6.67
N LEU A 564 6.45 31.33 -5.73
CA LEU A 564 6.10 29.92 -5.83
C LEU A 564 4.76 29.70 -5.12
N GLY A 565 3.93 28.85 -5.73
CA GLY A 565 2.69 28.40 -5.10
C GLY A 565 2.90 27.18 -4.22
N GLY A 566 2.03 27.00 -3.23
CA GLY A 566 2.07 25.91 -2.26
C GLY A 566 0.70 25.45 -1.78
N CYS A 567 0.58 24.17 -1.44
CA CYS A 567 -0.60 23.58 -0.83
C CYS A 567 -0.37 23.34 0.66
N LEU A 568 -1.12 24.03 1.51
CA LEU A 568 -1.20 23.73 2.93
C LEU A 568 -2.32 22.71 3.15
N ALA A 569 -1.89 21.46 3.31
CA ALA A 569 -2.72 20.28 3.34
C ALA A 569 -2.85 19.67 4.75
N ASP A 570 -2.68 20.49 5.79
CA ASP A 570 -2.88 20.08 7.18
C ASP A 570 -4.28 19.51 7.43
N ASP A 571 -4.38 18.56 8.35
CA ASP A 571 -5.66 18.05 8.83
C ASP A 571 -6.61 19.19 9.26
N MET A 572 -7.91 18.96 9.05
CA MET A 572 -8.95 19.94 9.35
C MET A 572 -8.98 20.29 10.84
N GLY A 573 -8.81 21.56 11.20
CA GLY A 573 -8.79 21.98 12.60
C GLY A 573 -7.41 22.28 13.14
N LEU A 574 -6.33 22.11 12.35
CA LEU A 574 -4.98 22.56 12.72
C LEU A 574 -4.73 24.07 12.58
N GLY A 575 -5.74 24.84 12.17
CA GLY A 575 -5.61 26.29 12.02
C GLY A 575 -4.92 26.71 10.72
N LYS A 576 -5.31 26.14 9.57
CA LYS A 576 -4.87 26.62 8.25
C LYS A 576 -5.25 28.10 8.02
N THR A 577 -6.45 28.47 8.46
CA THR A 577 -7.00 29.83 8.39
C THR A 577 -6.08 30.85 9.06
N ILE A 578 -5.70 30.60 10.32
CA ILE A 578 -4.87 31.53 11.07
C ILE A 578 -3.43 31.64 10.55
N GLN A 579 -2.89 30.56 9.96
CA GLN A 579 -1.58 30.59 9.29
C GLN A 579 -1.58 31.53 8.08
N VAL A 580 -2.65 31.53 7.29
CA VAL A 580 -2.82 32.46 6.16
C VAL A 580 -3.08 33.88 6.64
N LEU A 581 -3.91 34.08 7.67
CA LEU A 581 -4.16 35.40 8.23
C LEU A 581 -2.88 36.05 8.76
N ALA A 582 -2.03 35.30 9.47
CA ALA A 582 -0.72 35.77 9.91
C ALA A 582 0.17 36.19 8.72
N MET A 583 0.19 35.41 7.65
CA MET A 583 0.94 35.78 6.44
C MET A 583 0.42 37.08 5.80
N VAL A 584 -0.90 37.22 5.62
CA VAL A 584 -1.50 38.42 5.02
C VAL A 584 -1.26 39.65 5.90
N GLN A 585 -1.36 39.49 7.23
CA GLN A 585 -1.11 40.57 8.18
C GLN A 585 0.35 41.04 8.13
N ARG A 586 1.31 40.14 8.00
CA ARG A 586 2.73 40.50 7.82
C ARG A 586 2.98 41.27 6.52
N ASP A 587 2.40 40.81 5.41
CA ASP A 587 2.69 41.36 4.08
C ASP A 587 2.01 42.72 3.86
N TRP A 588 0.86 42.95 4.50
CA TRP A 588 0.03 44.13 4.24
C TRP A 588 0.75 45.47 4.44
N PRO A 589 1.45 45.75 5.56
CA PRO A 589 2.13 47.05 5.75
C PRO A 589 3.08 47.45 4.60
N THR A 590 3.63 46.45 3.91
CA THR A 590 4.59 46.65 2.81
C THR A 590 3.98 46.51 1.41
N SER A 591 2.75 45.98 1.29
CA SER A 591 2.10 45.68 0.01
C SER A 591 0.96 46.66 -0.30
N LYS A 592 0.97 47.21 -1.52
CA LYS A 592 -0.15 48.00 -2.07
C LYS A 592 -1.21 47.14 -2.78
N MET A 593 -1.01 45.82 -2.82
CA MET A 593 -1.85 44.86 -3.54
C MET A 593 -2.63 43.98 -2.55
N PRO A 594 -3.95 43.78 -2.74
CA PRO A 594 -4.76 42.93 -1.86
C PRO A 594 -4.50 41.44 -2.12
N THR A 595 -4.77 40.59 -1.13
CA THR A 595 -4.88 39.13 -1.29
C THR A 595 -6.35 38.74 -1.55
N LEU A 596 -6.59 37.89 -2.54
CA LEU A 596 -7.91 37.30 -2.79
C LEU A 596 -8.01 35.94 -2.12
N LEU A 597 -9.05 35.73 -1.33
CA LEU A 597 -9.45 34.44 -0.80
C LEU A 597 -10.73 33.97 -1.49
N VAL A 598 -10.67 32.80 -2.14
CA VAL A 598 -11.82 32.12 -2.72
C VAL A 598 -12.13 30.89 -1.88
N CYS A 599 -13.34 30.82 -1.32
CA CYS A 599 -13.74 29.74 -0.42
C CYS A 599 -15.19 29.30 -0.67
N PRO A 600 -15.66 28.15 -0.17
CA PRO A 600 -17.08 27.83 -0.23
C PRO A 600 -17.91 28.91 0.48
N THR A 601 -19.11 29.22 -0.04
CA THR A 601 -20.03 30.21 0.57
C THR A 601 -20.29 29.94 2.05
N SER A 602 -20.15 28.69 2.43
CA SER A 602 -20.43 28.16 3.75
C SER A 602 -19.33 28.41 4.79
N VAL A 603 -18.10 28.74 4.36
CA VAL A 603 -16.97 29.07 5.25
C VAL A 603 -16.60 30.55 5.23
N MET A 604 -17.20 31.36 4.35
CA MET A 604 -16.92 32.80 4.23
C MET A 604 -17.08 33.55 5.56
N ASN A 605 -18.14 33.24 6.31
CA ASN A 605 -18.37 33.83 7.64
C ASN A 605 -17.29 33.43 8.63
N ASN A 606 -16.81 32.18 8.55
CA ASN A 606 -15.76 31.72 9.44
C ASN A 606 -14.50 32.54 9.22
N TRP A 607 -14.09 32.74 7.97
CA TRP A 607 -12.97 33.62 7.63
C TRP A 607 -13.14 35.05 8.14
N GLN A 608 -14.35 35.61 8.04
CA GLN A 608 -14.63 36.95 8.56
C GLN A 608 -14.49 37.01 10.09
N ARG A 609 -15.04 36.03 10.82
CA ARG A 609 -14.94 35.95 12.28
C ARG A 609 -13.50 35.72 12.75
N GLU A 610 -12.80 34.78 12.12
CA GLU A 610 -11.40 34.45 12.41
C GLU A 610 -10.50 35.66 12.15
N ALA A 611 -10.71 36.39 11.05
CA ALA A 611 -9.98 37.64 10.81
C ALA A 611 -10.28 38.68 11.89
N ALA A 612 -11.54 38.89 12.28
CA ALA A 612 -11.88 39.82 13.35
C ALA A 612 -11.29 39.43 14.72
N ASN A 613 -11.16 38.13 15.00
CA ASN A 613 -10.65 37.62 16.27
C ASN A 613 -9.11 37.62 16.34
N PHE A 614 -8.44 37.15 15.28
CA PHE A 614 -6.99 36.93 15.28
C PHE A 614 -6.20 38.06 14.60
N ALA A 615 -6.83 38.85 13.74
CA ALA A 615 -6.21 39.96 13.02
C ALA A 615 -7.18 41.16 12.93
N PRO A 616 -7.63 41.74 14.07
CA PRO A 616 -8.70 42.73 14.12
C PRO A 616 -8.41 44.01 13.32
N GLU A 617 -7.13 44.35 13.16
CA GLU A 617 -6.68 45.52 12.40
C GLU A 617 -6.72 45.27 10.88
N LEU A 618 -6.85 44.03 10.43
CA LEU A 618 -6.84 43.63 9.02
C LEU A 618 -8.15 44.05 8.30
N PRO A 619 -8.12 44.93 7.28
CA PRO A 619 -9.28 45.34 6.54
C PRO A 619 -9.63 44.19 5.60
N VAL A 620 -10.77 43.57 5.91
CA VAL A 620 -11.36 42.48 5.14
C VAL A 620 -12.60 42.97 4.39
N LEU A 621 -12.63 42.77 3.07
CA LEU A 621 -13.79 42.99 2.23
C LEU A 621 -14.48 41.67 1.89
N VAL A 622 -15.75 41.53 2.26
CA VAL A 622 -16.55 40.36 1.86
C VAL A 622 -17.32 40.67 0.57
N HIS A 623 -16.89 40.09 -0.54
CA HIS A 623 -17.53 40.21 -1.85
C HIS A 623 -18.60 39.14 -2.04
N HIS A 624 -19.83 39.42 -1.56
CA HIS A 624 -20.97 38.51 -1.63
C HIS A 624 -22.31 39.24 -1.68
N GLY A 625 -23.33 38.59 -2.27
CA GLY A 625 -24.71 39.07 -2.27
C GLY A 625 -25.12 39.90 -3.48
N PRO A 626 -26.41 40.30 -3.56
CA PRO A 626 -26.95 41.04 -4.69
C PRO A 626 -26.46 42.51 -4.74
N SER A 627 -26.24 43.13 -3.58
CA SER A 627 -25.78 44.52 -3.42
C SER A 627 -24.25 44.67 -3.43
N ARG A 628 -23.51 43.64 -3.86
CA ARG A 628 -22.04 43.70 -3.94
C ARG A 628 -21.59 44.71 -5.00
N MET A 629 -20.49 45.39 -4.72
CA MET A 629 -19.85 46.32 -5.66
C MET A 629 -19.41 45.57 -6.93
N ARG A 630 -19.49 46.21 -8.09
CA ARG A 630 -19.09 45.61 -9.38
C ARG A 630 -18.15 46.52 -10.15
N ASP A 631 -17.48 45.95 -11.15
CA ASP A 631 -16.68 46.70 -12.13
C ASP A 631 -15.67 47.65 -11.48
N LYS A 632 -15.67 48.93 -11.88
CA LYS A 632 -14.74 49.95 -11.38
C LYS A 632 -14.91 50.24 -9.88
N GLU A 633 -16.11 50.08 -9.35
CA GLU A 633 -16.38 50.30 -7.92
C GLU A 633 -15.68 49.23 -7.08
N PHE A 634 -15.82 47.96 -7.49
CA PHE A 634 -15.10 46.85 -6.87
C PHE A 634 -13.58 47.04 -6.94
N GLN A 635 -13.04 47.42 -8.11
CA GLN A 635 -11.60 47.62 -8.29
C GLN A 635 -11.04 48.72 -7.37
N LYS A 636 -11.77 49.82 -7.19
CA LYS A 636 -11.38 50.91 -6.27
C LYS A 636 -11.48 50.47 -4.82
N ALA A 637 -12.52 49.72 -4.46
CA ALA A 637 -12.70 49.21 -3.11
C ALA A 637 -11.61 48.20 -2.76
N ALA A 638 -11.37 47.18 -3.59
CA ALA A 638 -10.43 46.10 -3.34
C ALA A 638 -9.01 46.59 -2.97
N LYS A 639 -8.53 47.68 -3.60
CA LYS A 639 -7.21 48.27 -3.32
C LYS A 639 -7.08 48.88 -1.91
N LYS A 640 -8.18 49.12 -1.21
CA LYS A 640 -8.20 49.66 0.17
C LYS A 640 -8.15 48.57 1.24
N TYR A 641 -8.33 47.31 0.85
CA TYR A 641 -8.39 46.18 1.76
C TYR A 641 -7.12 45.33 1.62
N ALA A 642 -6.77 44.62 2.69
CA ALA A 642 -5.65 43.68 2.70
C ALA A 642 -6.11 42.31 2.19
N LEU A 643 -7.35 41.93 2.54
CA LEU A 643 -7.96 40.66 2.20
C LEU A 643 -9.34 40.88 1.57
N VAL A 644 -9.58 40.27 0.41
CA VAL A 644 -10.90 40.20 -0.23
C VAL A 644 -11.38 38.77 -0.21
N VAL A 645 -12.57 38.52 0.34
CA VAL A 645 -13.15 37.17 0.48
C VAL A 645 -14.33 37.01 -0.48
N THR A 646 -14.29 35.98 -1.31
CA THR A 646 -15.39 35.64 -2.24
C THR A 646 -15.67 34.14 -2.29
N SER A 647 -16.70 33.75 -3.05
CA SER A 647 -17.03 32.34 -3.29
C SER A 647 -16.62 31.86 -4.68
N TYR A 648 -16.36 30.55 -4.84
CA TYR A 648 -16.02 29.96 -6.15
C TYR A 648 -17.04 30.30 -7.25
N GLY A 649 -18.34 30.29 -6.90
CA GLY A 649 -19.40 30.64 -7.84
C GLY A 649 -19.36 32.11 -8.27
N LEU A 650 -19.00 33.03 -7.37
CA LEU A 650 -18.86 34.45 -7.68
C LEU A 650 -17.55 34.73 -8.41
N ALA A 651 -16.44 34.09 -8.04
CA ALA A 651 -15.17 34.20 -8.74
C ALA A 651 -15.31 33.89 -10.24
N HIS A 652 -16.15 32.92 -10.60
CA HIS A 652 -16.51 32.66 -11.99
C HIS A 652 -17.39 33.76 -12.61
N ARG A 653 -18.48 34.15 -11.94
CA ARG A 653 -19.46 35.12 -12.49
C ARG A 653 -18.88 36.52 -12.67
N ASP A 654 -17.94 36.89 -11.81
CA ASP A 654 -17.38 38.24 -11.70
C ASP A 654 -15.93 38.31 -12.21
N VAL A 655 -15.44 37.24 -12.87
CA VAL A 655 -14.04 37.10 -13.30
C VAL A 655 -13.56 38.29 -14.14
N GLU A 656 -14.42 38.84 -15.00
CA GLU A 656 -14.08 39.91 -15.96
C GLU A 656 -13.43 41.13 -15.29
N PHE A 657 -14.02 41.63 -14.20
CA PHE A 657 -13.46 42.77 -13.49
C PHE A 657 -12.45 42.38 -12.41
N MET A 658 -12.46 41.12 -11.94
CA MET A 658 -11.50 40.61 -10.95
C MET A 658 -10.10 40.41 -11.55
N VAL A 659 -9.99 40.06 -12.84
CA VAL A 659 -8.71 39.93 -13.55
C VAL A 659 -7.97 41.26 -13.65
N SER A 660 -8.69 42.38 -13.62
CA SER A 660 -8.10 43.73 -13.69
C SER A 660 -7.51 44.23 -12.37
N VAL A 661 -7.71 43.48 -11.26
CA VAL A 661 -7.13 43.83 -9.96
C VAL A 661 -5.74 43.18 -9.85
N PRO A 662 -4.68 43.94 -9.53
CA PRO A 662 -3.37 43.36 -9.26
C PRO A 662 -3.39 42.71 -7.88
N TRP A 663 -3.53 41.39 -7.84
CA TRP A 663 -3.56 40.63 -6.60
C TRP A 663 -2.13 40.34 -6.11
N ARG A 664 -1.88 40.58 -4.82
CA ARG A 664 -0.67 40.11 -4.16
C ARG A 664 -0.62 38.59 -4.15
N GLY A 665 -1.76 37.97 -3.83
CA GLY A 665 -1.89 36.52 -3.80
C GLY A 665 -3.32 36.07 -4.03
N VAL A 666 -3.48 34.83 -4.50
CA VAL A 666 -4.78 34.14 -4.56
C VAL A 666 -4.70 32.89 -3.68
N VAL A 667 -5.59 32.81 -2.71
CA VAL A 667 -5.72 31.67 -1.79
C VAL A 667 -7.03 30.96 -2.05
N LEU A 668 -6.98 29.65 -2.29
CA LEU A 668 -8.15 28.79 -2.44
C LEU A 668 -8.35 27.99 -1.16
N ASP A 669 -9.47 28.17 -0.48
CA ASP A 669 -9.87 27.32 0.64
C ASP A 669 -10.76 26.17 0.15
N GLU A 670 -10.62 25.00 0.77
CA GLU A 670 -11.24 23.76 0.31
C GLU A 670 -10.96 23.52 -1.19
N ALA A 671 -9.67 23.49 -1.55
CA ALA A 671 -9.19 23.42 -2.93
C ALA A 671 -9.68 22.18 -3.72
N GLN A 672 -10.31 21.20 -3.07
CA GLN A 672 -11.04 20.14 -3.76
C GLN A 672 -12.16 20.65 -4.69
N ASN A 673 -12.61 21.90 -4.53
CA ASN A 673 -13.57 22.53 -5.46
C ASN A 673 -12.99 22.74 -6.88
N ILE A 674 -11.67 22.68 -7.06
CA ILE A 674 -11.01 22.81 -8.37
C ILE A 674 -10.45 21.50 -8.92
N LYS A 675 -10.84 20.33 -8.38
CA LYS A 675 -10.37 19.01 -8.83
C LYS A 675 -10.51 18.79 -10.34
N ASN A 676 -11.64 19.19 -10.90
CA ASN A 676 -11.84 19.12 -12.35
C ASN A 676 -11.24 20.36 -13.03
N PRO A 677 -10.17 20.23 -13.82
CA PRO A 677 -9.55 21.36 -14.50
C PRO A 677 -10.39 21.92 -15.65
N GLN A 678 -11.46 21.24 -16.08
CA GLN A 678 -12.35 21.75 -17.14
C GLN A 678 -13.56 22.51 -16.56
N SER A 679 -13.66 22.61 -15.23
CA SER A 679 -14.77 23.34 -14.61
C SER A 679 -14.59 24.84 -14.82
N LYS A 680 -15.70 25.54 -15.08
CA LYS A 680 -15.72 27.01 -15.21
C LYS A 680 -15.14 27.74 -13.99
N GLN A 681 -15.29 27.15 -12.79
CA GLN A 681 -14.73 27.68 -11.56
C GLN A 681 -13.20 27.55 -11.54
N SER A 682 -12.67 26.38 -11.93
CA SER A 682 -11.22 26.12 -12.03
C SER A 682 -10.56 26.99 -13.09
N GLU A 683 -11.21 27.21 -14.23
CA GLU A 683 -10.75 28.15 -15.26
C GLU A 683 -10.71 29.58 -14.74
N ALA A 684 -11.79 30.05 -14.12
CA ALA A 684 -11.88 31.42 -13.62
C ALA A 684 -10.77 31.76 -12.62
N VAL A 685 -10.50 30.89 -11.64
CA VAL A 685 -9.44 31.16 -10.64
C VAL A 685 -8.03 31.06 -11.20
N ARG A 686 -7.79 30.27 -12.28
CA ARG A 686 -6.47 30.16 -12.92
C ARG A 686 -6.11 31.37 -13.77
N VAL A 687 -7.10 32.06 -14.33
CA VAL A 687 -6.87 33.27 -15.15
C VAL A 687 -6.49 34.47 -14.28
N LEU A 688 -6.77 34.44 -12.97
CA LEU A 688 -6.40 35.52 -12.06
C LEU A 688 -4.86 35.65 -11.93
N GLY A 689 -4.36 36.85 -12.23
CA GLY A 689 -2.96 37.22 -12.05
C GLY A 689 -2.65 37.47 -10.57
N ALA A 690 -1.61 36.84 -10.04
CA ALA A 690 -1.15 37.00 -8.66
C ALA A 690 0.35 36.67 -8.53
N ASP A 691 1.04 37.30 -7.57
CA ASP A 691 2.46 37.04 -7.30
C ASP A 691 2.67 35.64 -6.70
N TYR A 692 1.77 35.21 -5.82
CA TYR A 692 1.75 33.85 -5.27
C TYR A 692 0.36 33.23 -5.29
N ARG A 693 0.30 31.90 -5.24
CA ARG A 693 -0.95 31.13 -5.26
C ARG A 693 -0.91 30.02 -4.22
N PHE A 694 -1.87 29.99 -3.31
CA PHE A 694 -1.93 28.97 -2.27
C PHE A 694 -3.25 28.21 -2.28
N ALA A 695 -3.18 26.93 -1.94
CA ALA A 695 -4.32 26.06 -1.81
C ALA A 695 -4.38 25.51 -0.39
N LEU A 696 -5.54 25.56 0.24
CA LEU A 696 -5.81 25.00 1.55
C LEU A 696 -6.75 23.81 1.37
N THR A 697 -6.40 22.67 1.94
CA THR A 697 -7.23 21.47 1.90
C THR A 697 -6.94 20.59 3.10
N GLY A 698 -7.88 19.72 3.49
CA GLY A 698 -7.63 18.67 4.49
C GLY A 698 -7.07 17.39 3.88
N THR A 699 -7.23 17.20 2.57
CA THR A 699 -6.95 15.95 1.85
C THR A 699 -6.43 16.30 0.45
N PRO A 700 -5.11 16.49 0.29
CA PRO A 700 -4.55 17.03 -0.96
C PRO A 700 -4.71 16.10 -2.15
N VAL A 701 -4.76 14.79 -1.90
CA VAL A 701 -5.01 13.75 -2.88
C VAL A 701 -6.13 12.90 -2.31
N GLU A 702 -7.36 13.38 -2.44
CA GLU A 702 -8.50 12.69 -1.82
C GLU A 702 -8.92 11.46 -2.65
N ASN A 703 -8.78 11.49 -3.99
CA ASN A 703 -9.50 10.57 -4.86
C ASN A 703 -8.70 10.02 -6.07
N HIS A 704 -7.91 10.85 -6.75
CA HIS A 704 -7.17 10.45 -7.96
C HIS A 704 -5.88 11.25 -8.12
N LEU A 705 -4.83 10.62 -8.65
CA LEU A 705 -3.56 11.28 -9.01
C LEU A 705 -3.75 12.47 -9.96
N GLY A 706 -4.85 12.50 -10.73
CA GLY A 706 -5.23 13.61 -11.61
C GLY A 706 -5.63 14.89 -10.89
N ASP A 707 -6.14 14.81 -9.65
CA ASP A 707 -6.51 15.98 -8.84
C ASP A 707 -5.26 16.81 -8.49
N LEU A 708 -4.14 16.12 -8.27
CA LEU A 708 -2.85 16.74 -8.00
C LEU A 708 -2.40 17.63 -9.16
N TRP A 709 -2.65 17.23 -10.42
CA TRP A 709 -2.33 18.06 -11.57
C TRP A 709 -3.13 19.36 -11.58
N SER A 710 -4.44 19.31 -11.32
CA SER A 710 -5.28 20.51 -11.31
C SER A 710 -4.85 21.50 -10.22
N ILE A 711 -4.55 21.00 -9.02
CA ILE A 711 -4.05 21.82 -7.91
C ILE A 711 -2.68 22.40 -8.27
N MET A 712 -1.74 21.58 -8.75
CA MET A 712 -0.40 22.03 -9.11
C MET A 712 -0.39 23.02 -10.28
N GLU A 713 -1.32 22.87 -11.24
CA GLU A 713 -1.48 23.81 -12.35
C GLU A 713 -2.03 25.16 -11.88
N PHE A 714 -2.87 25.18 -10.84
CA PHE A 714 -3.22 26.43 -10.17
C PHE A 714 -2.04 27.02 -9.40
N LEU A 715 -1.33 26.23 -8.59
CA LEU A 715 -0.24 26.72 -7.75
C LEU A 715 0.94 27.25 -8.57
N ASN A 716 1.41 26.45 -9.52
CA ASN A 716 2.60 26.71 -10.33
C ASN A 716 2.32 26.37 -11.81
N PRO A 717 1.64 27.28 -12.56
CA PRO A 717 1.19 27.00 -13.94
C PRO A 717 2.30 26.50 -14.88
N GLY A 718 2.06 25.37 -15.53
CA GLY A 718 2.98 24.71 -16.46
C GLY A 718 4.12 23.92 -15.81
N PHE A 719 4.18 23.84 -14.47
CA PHE A 719 5.25 23.14 -13.76
C PHE A 719 5.25 21.61 -14.02
N LEU A 720 4.07 20.99 -14.08
CA LEU A 720 3.93 19.57 -14.41
C LEU A 720 3.72 19.32 -15.92
N GLY A 721 3.84 20.37 -16.75
CA GLY A 721 3.53 20.30 -18.18
C GLY A 721 2.03 20.20 -18.46
N THR A 722 1.69 19.86 -19.71
CA THR A 722 0.28 19.75 -20.13
C THR A 722 -0.38 18.53 -19.50
N GLN A 723 -1.71 18.57 -19.36
CA GLN A 723 -2.48 17.44 -18.82
C GLN A 723 -2.22 16.12 -19.56
N ALA A 724 -2.05 16.18 -20.89
CA ALA A 724 -1.73 15.02 -21.71
C ALA A 724 -0.34 14.43 -21.38
N LYS A 725 0.68 15.28 -21.23
CA LYS A 725 2.03 14.84 -20.84
C LYS A 725 2.07 14.30 -19.41
N PHE A 726 1.37 14.96 -18.48
CA PHE A 726 1.22 14.46 -17.11
C PHE A 726 0.56 13.07 -17.09
N LYS A 727 -0.49 12.89 -17.91
CA LYS A 727 -1.16 11.60 -18.04
C LYS A 727 -0.23 10.51 -18.55
N GLN A 728 0.56 10.81 -19.58
CA GLN A 728 1.49 9.86 -20.20
C GLN A 728 2.68 9.52 -19.28
N ASN A 729 3.25 10.51 -18.60
CA ASN A 729 4.51 10.34 -17.87
C ASN A 729 4.33 9.89 -16.41
N PHE A 730 3.16 10.13 -15.82
CA PHE A 730 2.89 9.83 -14.41
C PHE A 730 1.60 9.04 -14.21
N LEU A 731 0.47 9.52 -14.71
CA LEU A 731 -0.83 8.92 -14.38
C LEU A 731 -0.96 7.48 -14.87
N VAL A 732 -0.65 7.21 -16.14
CA VAL A 732 -0.72 5.85 -16.73
C VAL A 732 0.33 4.92 -16.11
N PRO A 733 1.64 5.27 -16.06
CA PRO A 733 2.65 4.40 -15.45
C PRO A 733 2.37 4.05 -13.98
N ILE A 734 1.88 5.01 -13.18
CA ILE A 734 1.62 4.78 -11.75
C ILE A 734 0.36 3.93 -11.54
N GLN A 735 -0.72 4.21 -12.26
CA GLN A 735 -2.01 3.54 -12.03
C GLN A 735 -2.16 2.21 -12.76
N SER A 736 -1.58 2.08 -13.96
CA SER A 736 -1.73 0.88 -14.80
C SER A 736 -0.54 -0.06 -14.71
N ASP A 737 0.69 0.49 -14.70
CA ASP A 737 1.91 -0.32 -14.76
C ASP A 737 2.58 -0.51 -13.38
N HIS A 738 2.02 0.12 -12.33
CA HIS A 738 2.57 0.14 -10.97
C HIS A 738 4.05 0.55 -10.91
N ASP A 739 4.45 1.51 -11.75
CA ASP A 739 5.82 2.01 -11.86
C ASP A 739 6.23 2.83 -10.63
N ALA A 740 7.09 2.23 -9.80
CA ALA A 740 7.64 2.84 -8.59
C ALA A 740 8.52 4.06 -8.90
N ASP A 741 9.27 4.05 -10.01
CA ASP A 741 10.17 5.15 -10.39
C ASP A 741 9.36 6.38 -10.84
N ALA A 742 8.24 6.17 -11.55
CA ALA A 742 7.32 7.25 -11.90
C ALA A 742 6.68 7.88 -10.64
N SER A 743 6.30 7.06 -9.67
CA SER A 743 5.74 7.51 -8.38
C SER A 743 6.76 8.34 -7.59
N GLU A 744 8.00 7.87 -7.49
CA GLU A 744 9.06 8.59 -6.78
C GLU A 744 9.40 9.93 -7.46
N ARG A 745 9.50 9.96 -8.79
CA ARG A 745 9.71 11.21 -9.54
C ARG A 745 8.60 12.22 -9.28
N LEU A 746 7.34 11.81 -9.29
CA LEU A 746 6.22 12.70 -9.00
C LEU A 746 6.25 13.23 -7.56
N ARG A 747 6.61 12.38 -6.59
CA ARG A 747 6.75 12.78 -5.19
C ARG A 747 7.86 13.80 -5.00
N ARG A 748 9.03 13.61 -5.63
CA ARG A 748 10.14 14.57 -5.59
C ARG A 748 9.75 15.90 -6.26
N ALA A 749 9.01 15.83 -7.36
CA ALA A 749 8.53 17.02 -8.09
C ALA A 749 7.54 17.87 -7.29
N THR A 750 6.64 17.24 -6.55
CA THR A 750 5.51 17.91 -5.89
C THR A 750 5.73 18.17 -4.40
N GLY A 751 6.54 17.36 -3.73
CA GLY A 751 6.86 17.46 -2.31
C GLY A 751 7.22 18.86 -1.81
N PRO A 752 8.08 19.65 -2.51
CA PRO A 752 8.49 20.98 -2.05
C PRO A 752 7.33 21.98 -1.95
N PHE A 753 6.25 21.73 -2.69
CA PHE A 753 5.08 22.61 -2.78
C PHE A 753 3.90 22.09 -1.94
N MET A 754 4.08 21.03 -1.16
CA MET A 754 3.02 20.39 -0.39
C MET A 754 3.44 20.25 1.08
N LEU A 755 2.72 20.89 2.00
CA LEU A 755 2.92 20.74 3.43
C LEU A 755 1.69 20.05 4.05
N ARG A 756 1.86 18.84 4.59
CA ARG A 756 0.78 18.05 5.23
C ARG A 756 1.20 17.62 6.63
N ARG A 757 0.33 17.86 7.61
CA ARG A 757 0.50 17.44 9.01
C ARG A 757 -0.80 16.83 9.53
N LEU A 758 -0.67 15.78 10.34
CA LEU A 758 -1.80 15.01 10.87
C LEU A 758 -2.08 15.35 12.33
N LYS A 759 -3.34 15.29 12.76
CA LYS A 759 -3.69 15.46 14.18
C LYS A 759 -3.14 14.39 15.10
N THR A 760 -2.95 13.18 14.56
CA THR A 760 -2.41 12.03 15.28
C THR A 760 -0.90 12.13 15.50
N ASP A 761 -0.24 13.12 14.89
CA ASP A 761 1.18 13.33 15.08
C ASP A 761 1.45 14.02 16.43
N LYS A 762 1.79 13.19 17.42
CA LYS A 762 2.13 13.65 18.78
C LYS A 762 3.36 14.56 18.82
N THR A 763 4.18 14.62 17.77
CA THR A 763 5.31 15.56 17.68
C THR A 763 4.85 16.99 17.34
N ILE A 764 3.62 17.13 16.85
CA ILE A 764 3.03 18.40 16.38
C ILE A 764 1.98 18.92 17.38
N ILE A 765 1.24 18.01 18.02
CA ILE A 765 0.14 18.33 18.93
C ILE A 765 0.22 17.46 20.19
N SER A 766 0.52 18.09 21.32
CA SER A 766 0.47 17.47 22.65
C SER A 766 -0.86 17.67 23.37
N ASP A 767 -1.66 18.67 22.96
CA ASP A 767 -2.73 19.23 23.79
C ASP A 767 -4.16 18.85 23.34
N LEU A 768 -4.32 18.14 22.21
CA LEU A 768 -5.65 17.68 21.79
C LEU A 768 -6.03 16.43 22.63
N PRO A 769 -7.20 16.43 23.29
CA PRO A 769 -7.67 15.27 24.06
C PRO A 769 -7.91 14.05 23.15
N GLU A 770 -8.10 12.88 23.74
CA GLU A 770 -8.24 11.66 22.94
C GLU A 770 -9.56 11.65 22.16
N LYS A 771 -9.47 11.26 20.88
CA LYS A 771 -10.64 10.96 20.05
C LYS A 771 -10.85 9.45 20.02
N MET A 772 -11.97 9.00 20.55
CA MET A 772 -12.36 7.59 20.53
C MET A 772 -13.45 7.37 19.48
N GLU A 773 -13.15 6.58 18.45
CA GLU A 773 -14.14 6.17 17.45
C GLU A 773 -14.64 4.76 17.75
N MET A 774 -15.95 4.62 17.94
CA MET A 774 -16.60 3.35 18.24
C MET A 774 -17.77 3.07 17.30
N LYS A 775 -17.95 1.79 16.97
CA LYS A 775 -19.07 1.32 16.18
C LYS A 775 -20.19 0.91 17.13
N VAL A 776 -21.38 1.41 16.87
CA VAL A 776 -22.58 1.08 17.60
C VAL A 776 -23.44 0.22 16.70
N PHE A 777 -23.42 -1.08 16.96
CA PHE A 777 -24.21 -2.04 16.20
C PHE A 777 -25.67 -2.00 16.66
N CYS A 778 -26.57 -1.86 15.70
CA CYS A 778 -28.01 -1.76 15.94
C CYS A 778 -28.73 -2.90 15.22
N PRO A 779 -29.45 -3.79 15.93
CA PRO A 779 -30.28 -4.80 15.27
C PRO A 779 -31.47 -4.14 14.56
N LEU A 780 -31.94 -4.73 13.46
CA LEU A 780 -33.19 -4.29 12.84
C LEU A 780 -34.40 -4.81 13.64
N THR A 781 -35.47 -4.02 13.65
CA THR A 781 -36.78 -4.51 14.13
C THR A 781 -37.39 -5.50 13.12
N LYS A 782 -38.40 -6.27 13.56
CA LYS A 782 -39.16 -7.18 12.68
C LYS A 782 -39.82 -6.44 11.51
N GLU A 783 -40.31 -5.23 11.76
CA GLU A 783 -40.86 -4.35 10.74
C GLU A 783 -39.77 -3.92 9.73
N GLN A 784 -38.63 -3.43 10.21
CA GLN A 784 -37.52 -3.03 9.33
C GLN A 784 -36.99 -4.19 8.50
N THR A 785 -36.87 -5.38 9.09
CA THR A 785 -36.47 -6.62 8.40
C THR A 785 -37.41 -6.93 7.25
N SER A 786 -38.72 -6.84 7.48
CA SER A 786 -39.75 -7.13 6.47
C SER A 786 -39.72 -6.10 5.33
N LEU A 787 -39.61 -4.81 5.66
CA LEU A 787 -39.49 -3.73 4.67
C LEU A 787 -38.20 -3.84 3.86
N TYR A 788 -37.08 -4.18 4.51
CA TYR A 788 -35.78 -4.35 3.86
C TYR A 788 -35.84 -5.50 2.84
N ALA A 789 -36.38 -6.65 3.24
CA ALA A 789 -36.57 -7.80 2.35
C ALA A 789 -37.50 -7.48 1.16
N SER A 790 -38.57 -6.70 1.39
CA SER A 790 -39.45 -6.25 0.30
C SER A 790 -38.71 -5.40 -0.74
N VAL A 791 -37.91 -4.43 -0.28
CA VAL A 791 -37.14 -3.56 -1.18
C VAL A 791 -36.12 -4.36 -2.00
N LEU A 792 -35.49 -5.38 -1.43
CA LEU A 792 -34.59 -6.27 -2.16
C LEU A 792 -35.32 -7.06 -3.26
N ASN A 793 -36.45 -7.68 -2.93
CA ASN A 793 -37.23 -8.46 -3.89
C ASN A 793 -37.72 -7.61 -5.07
N ASP A 794 -38.15 -6.38 -4.81
CA ASP A 794 -38.58 -5.45 -5.85
C ASP A 794 -37.40 -4.99 -6.73
N THR A 795 -36.22 -4.84 -6.13
CA THR A 795 -35.00 -4.47 -6.85
C THR A 795 -34.53 -5.59 -7.76
N GLU A 796 -34.52 -6.84 -7.27
CA GLU A 796 -34.13 -8.00 -8.08
C GLU A 796 -34.99 -8.12 -9.33
N ARG A 797 -36.32 -7.97 -9.20
CA ARG A 797 -37.24 -7.97 -10.33
C ARG A 797 -36.95 -6.84 -11.32
N SER A 798 -36.60 -5.65 -10.82
CA SER A 798 -36.33 -4.47 -11.63
C SER A 798 -34.98 -4.55 -12.35
N LEU A 799 -33.98 -5.25 -11.79
CA LEU A 799 -32.64 -5.38 -12.36
C LEU A 799 -32.53 -6.43 -13.48
N LEU A 800 -33.46 -7.38 -13.57
CA LEU A 800 -33.45 -8.43 -14.61
C LEU A 800 -33.54 -7.89 -16.05
N LEU A 801 -34.14 -6.72 -16.24
CA LEU A 801 -34.41 -6.14 -17.56
C LEU A 801 -33.75 -4.76 -17.77
N ALA A 802 -32.96 -4.28 -16.81
CA ALA A 802 -32.42 -2.93 -16.84
C ALA A 802 -30.94 -2.90 -17.24
N GLU A 803 -30.60 -2.10 -18.25
CA GLU A 803 -29.22 -1.88 -18.72
C GLU A 803 -28.83 -0.40 -18.67
N GLY A 804 -27.53 -0.13 -18.76
CA GLY A 804 -26.99 1.22 -18.88
C GLY A 804 -27.41 2.17 -17.75
N ILE A 805 -27.87 3.38 -18.10
CA ILE A 805 -28.20 4.43 -17.13
C ILE A 805 -29.43 4.09 -16.27
N GLN A 806 -30.36 3.31 -16.81
CA GLN A 806 -31.56 2.86 -16.09
C GLN A 806 -31.17 1.92 -14.94
N ARG A 807 -30.23 1.00 -15.19
CA ARG A 807 -29.65 0.13 -14.16
C ARG A 807 -29.03 0.94 -13.03
N LYS A 808 -28.20 1.93 -13.37
CA LYS A 808 -27.58 2.82 -12.37
C LYS A 808 -28.63 3.53 -11.53
N GLY A 809 -29.65 4.11 -12.15
CA GLY A 809 -30.74 4.79 -11.46
C GLY A 809 -31.49 3.88 -10.46
N ILE A 810 -31.78 2.64 -10.84
CA ILE A 810 -32.41 1.64 -9.97
C ILE A 810 -31.53 1.36 -8.74
N ILE A 811 -30.24 1.07 -8.95
CA ILE A 811 -29.29 0.77 -7.86
C ILE A 811 -29.22 1.92 -6.87
N LEU A 812 -29.07 3.16 -7.34
CA LEU A 812 -29.00 4.34 -6.46
C LEU A 812 -30.30 4.54 -5.67
N SER A 813 -31.45 4.33 -6.33
CA SER A 813 -32.75 4.43 -5.67
C SER A 813 -32.92 3.36 -4.59
N THR A 814 -32.48 2.13 -4.84
CA THR A 814 -32.53 1.02 -3.88
C THR A 814 -31.64 1.28 -2.69
N LEU A 815 -30.39 1.73 -2.91
CA LEU A 815 -29.47 2.08 -1.83
C LEU A 815 -30.07 3.14 -0.91
N SER A 816 -30.66 4.20 -1.49
CA SER A 816 -31.34 5.23 -0.70
C SER A 816 -32.51 4.66 0.11
N LYS A 817 -33.37 3.82 -0.50
CA LYS A 817 -34.52 3.18 0.18
C LYS A 817 -34.08 2.30 1.34
N LEU A 818 -33.09 1.43 1.12
CA LEU A 818 -32.61 0.52 2.16
C LEU A 818 -31.98 1.29 3.34
N LYS A 819 -31.26 2.39 3.07
CA LYS A 819 -30.77 3.30 4.13
C LYS A 819 -31.91 3.98 4.89
N GLN A 820 -32.98 4.39 4.21
CA GLN A 820 -34.17 4.94 4.86
C GLN A 820 -34.82 3.90 5.79
N VAL A 821 -34.96 2.65 5.34
CA VAL A 821 -35.46 1.53 6.17
C VAL A 821 -34.59 1.31 7.39
N CYS A 822 -33.26 1.29 7.23
CA CYS A 822 -32.31 1.14 8.34
C CYS A 822 -32.44 2.28 9.36
N ASN A 823 -32.67 3.51 8.89
CA ASN A 823 -32.87 4.66 9.75
C ASN A 823 -34.19 4.60 10.53
N HIS A 824 -35.32 4.47 9.83
CA HIS A 824 -36.64 4.37 10.44
C HIS A 824 -37.73 3.96 9.43
N PRO A 825 -38.69 3.07 9.78
CA PRO A 825 -39.82 2.73 8.90
C PRO A 825 -40.60 3.95 8.40
N ALA A 826 -40.97 4.89 9.30
CA ALA A 826 -41.65 6.13 8.91
C ALA A 826 -40.84 7.03 7.95
N HIS A 827 -39.50 6.94 7.96
CA HIS A 827 -38.67 7.67 7.01
C HIS A 827 -38.74 7.08 5.60
N PHE A 828 -38.89 5.75 5.49
CA PHE A 828 -39.11 5.06 4.22
C PHE A 828 -40.56 5.18 3.72
N LEU A 829 -41.53 4.98 4.61
CA LEU A 829 -42.97 4.99 4.29
C LEU A 829 -43.52 6.40 4.06
N GLY A 830 -42.88 7.42 4.66
CA GLY A 830 -43.36 8.81 4.61
C GLY A 830 -44.70 9.01 5.32
N ASP A 831 -45.05 8.14 6.26
CA ASP A 831 -46.31 8.18 7.00
C ASP A 831 -46.16 8.94 8.33
N LYS A 832 -47.30 9.31 8.94
CA LYS A 832 -47.35 9.97 10.27
C LYS A 832 -47.55 8.95 11.39
N SER A 833 -47.04 7.75 11.20
CA SER A 833 -47.15 6.65 12.14
C SER A 833 -46.33 6.92 13.41
N ARG A 834 -46.62 6.18 14.49
CA ARG A 834 -45.90 6.34 15.77
C ARG A 834 -44.39 6.12 15.57
N ILE A 835 -43.55 6.98 16.16
CA ILE A 835 -42.09 6.94 15.97
C ILE A 835 -41.40 5.96 16.94
N ALA A 836 -41.78 5.97 18.22
CA ALA A 836 -41.11 5.15 19.23
C ALA A 836 -41.12 3.62 18.93
N ASN A 837 -40.03 2.94 19.26
CA ASN A 837 -39.85 1.48 19.25
C ASN A 837 -39.96 0.78 17.88
N ARG A 838 -39.82 1.51 16.76
CA ARG A 838 -39.89 0.94 15.41
C ARG A 838 -38.56 0.90 14.66
N SER A 839 -37.53 1.54 15.21
CA SER A 839 -36.17 1.54 14.67
C SER A 839 -35.16 1.16 15.72
N GLY A 840 -34.34 0.14 15.45
CA GLY A 840 -33.26 -0.27 16.36
C GLY A 840 -32.21 0.82 16.57
N LYS A 841 -31.89 1.59 15.53
CA LYS A 841 -30.99 2.76 15.66
C LYS A 841 -31.58 3.85 16.54
N LEU A 842 -32.87 4.16 16.38
CA LEU A 842 -33.52 5.19 17.19
C LEU A 842 -33.55 4.78 18.67
N THR A 843 -33.87 3.52 18.94
CA THR A 843 -33.83 2.96 20.31
C THR A 843 -32.43 3.10 20.89
N ARG A 844 -31.40 2.62 20.18
CA ARG A 844 -30.02 2.66 20.68
C ARG A 844 -29.48 4.07 20.87
N LEU A 845 -29.80 4.98 19.95
CA LEU A 845 -29.45 6.39 20.08
C LEU A 845 -30.10 7.01 21.32
N THR A 846 -31.37 6.69 21.57
CA THR A 846 -32.11 7.20 22.72
C THR A 846 -31.47 6.73 24.03
N GLU A 847 -31.13 5.43 24.14
CA GLU A 847 -30.43 4.88 25.32
C GLU A 847 -29.10 5.60 25.58
N MET A 848 -28.29 5.77 24.54
CA MET A 848 -26.98 6.42 24.68
C MET A 848 -27.10 7.91 25.01
N LEU A 849 -28.11 8.60 24.48
CA LEU A 849 -28.36 9.99 24.82
C LEU A 849 -28.86 10.17 26.25
N GLU A 850 -29.60 9.21 26.80
CA GLU A 850 -30.01 9.23 28.21
C GLU A 850 -28.79 9.22 29.13
N GLU A 851 -27.78 8.38 28.83
CA GLU A 851 -26.49 8.38 29.52
C GLU A 851 -25.73 9.70 29.35
N VAL A 852 -25.60 10.20 28.12
CA VAL A 852 -24.89 11.46 27.82
C VAL A 852 -25.50 12.65 28.56
N LEU A 853 -26.83 12.77 28.55
CA LEU A 853 -27.52 13.86 29.22
C LEU A 853 -27.40 13.77 30.74
N SER A 854 -27.38 12.55 31.32
CA SER A 854 -27.27 12.35 32.77
C SER A 854 -25.96 12.89 33.37
N VAL A 855 -24.90 12.95 32.56
CA VAL A 855 -23.57 13.46 32.95
C VAL A 855 -23.39 14.94 32.60
N GLY A 856 -24.39 15.57 31.96
CA GLY A 856 -24.32 16.97 31.53
C GLY A 856 -23.49 17.19 30.25
N ASP A 857 -23.23 16.12 29.49
CA ASP A 857 -22.46 16.17 28.25
C ASP A 857 -23.34 16.58 27.06
N ARG A 858 -22.69 16.89 25.92
CA ARG A 858 -23.35 17.45 24.74
C ARG A 858 -23.11 16.61 23.49
N ALA A 859 -24.17 16.43 22.71
CA ALA A 859 -24.20 15.54 21.56
C ALA A 859 -24.49 16.26 20.25
N LEU A 860 -23.66 15.99 19.23
CA LEU A 860 -23.99 16.25 17.83
C LEU A 860 -24.52 14.99 17.17
N ILE A 861 -25.61 15.09 16.42
CA ILE A 861 -26.20 13.95 15.70
C ILE A 861 -26.26 14.28 14.22
N PHE A 862 -25.50 13.55 13.42
CA PHE A 862 -25.42 13.72 11.98
C PHE A 862 -26.28 12.68 11.24
N SER A 863 -27.08 13.16 10.29
CA SER A 863 -27.81 12.31 9.33
C SER A 863 -27.70 12.87 7.91
N GLN A 864 -27.59 12.00 6.90
CA GLN A 864 -27.60 12.43 5.50
C GLN A 864 -28.97 12.97 5.05
N PHE A 865 -30.06 12.57 5.73
CA PHE A 865 -31.43 12.87 5.33
C PHE A 865 -32.06 13.92 6.24
N ALA A 866 -32.46 15.06 5.67
CA ALA A 866 -33.13 16.12 6.43
C ALA A 866 -34.47 15.66 7.03
N VAL A 867 -35.19 14.76 6.34
CA VAL A 867 -36.44 14.17 6.84
C VAL A 867 -36.18 13.38 8.13
N MET A 868 -35.14 12.55 8.15
CA MET A 868 -34.74 11.82 9.36
C MET A 868 -34.30 12.77 10.48
N GLY A 869 -33.58 13.85 10.15
CA GLY A 869 -33.22 14.88 11.13
C GLY A 869 -34.44 15.51 11.81
N GLY A 870 -35.53 15.74 11.07
CA GLY A 870 -36.80 16.19 11.65
C GLY A 870 -37.45 15.16 12.57
N ILE A 871 -37.44 13.88 12.17
CA ILE A 871 -37.95 12.77 13.01
C ILE A 871 -37.15 12.67 14.32
N LEU A 872 -35.82 12.77 14.24
CA LEU A 872 -34.93 12.78 15.40
C LEU A 872 -35.22 13.96 16.31
N GLN A 873 -35.32 15.16 15.77
CA GLN A 873 -35.65 16.36 16.56
C GLN A 873 -36.96 16.17 17.33
N GLN A 874 -38.02 15.75 16.65
CA GLN A 874 -39.32 15.56 17.28
C GLN A 874 -39.26 14.51 18.41
N HIS A 875 -38.74 13.32 18.10
CA HIS A 875 -38.69 12.21 19.06
C HIS A 875 -37.82 12.54 20.29
N LEU A 876 -36.65 13.16 20.08
CA LEU A 876 -35.72 13.48 21.17
C LEU A 876 -36.28 14.59 22.07
N GLN A 877 -36.95 15.62 21.52
CA GLN A 877 -37.62 16.64 22.32
C GLN A 877 -38.76 16.04 23.15
N GLU A 878 -39.60 15.19 22.54
CA GLU A 878 -40.71 14.53 23.24
C GLU A 878 -40.20 13.59 24.36
N LYS A 879 -39.10 12.87 24.10
CA LYS A 879 -38.54 11.88 25.02
C LYS A 879 -37.80 12.49 26.21
N PHE A 880 -37.00 13.54 25.98
CA PHE A 880 -36.14 14.15 27.00
C PHE A 880 -36.71 15.44 27.59
N GLY A 881 -37.78 15.99 27.01
CA GLY A 881 -38.38 17.24 27.49
C GLY A 881 -37.46 18.46 27.39
N CYS A 882 -36.41 18.38 26.57
CA CYS A 882 -35.44 19.46 26.35
C CYS A 882 -35.53 20.00 24.91
N GLU A 883 -35.02 21.21 24.70
CA GLU A 883 -34.88 21.75 23.34
C GLU A 883 -33.83 20.94 22.56
N VAL A 884 -34.14 20.62 21.31
CA VAL A 884 -33.19 19.98 20.38
C VAL A 884 -33.07 20.84 19.15
N LEU A 885 -31.86 21.35 18.91
CA LEU A 885 -31.58 22.19 17.74
C LEU A 885 -31.49 21.30 16.49
N PHE A 886 -31.95 21.80 15.35
CA PHE A 886 -31.81 21.11 14.07
C PHE A 886 -31.34 22.03 12.95
N LEU A 887 -30.14 21.75 12.41
CA LEU A 887 -29.56 22.46 11.29
C LEU A 887 -29.66 21.65 9.98
N HIS A 888 -30.39 22.21 9.01
CA HIS A 888 -30.45 21.68 7.65
C HIS A 888 -30.27 22.77 6.60
N GLY A 889 -30.13 22.37 5.33
CA GLY A 889 -29.80 23.30 4.22
C GLY A 889 -30.85 24.39 3.95
N GLY A 890 -32.08 24.23 4.44
CA GLY A 890 -33.17 25.21 4.30
C GLY A 890 -33.17 26.30 5.37
N VAL A 891 -32.34 26.19 6.42
CA VAL A 891 -32.30 27.17 7.51
C VAL A 891 -31.59 28.46 7.04
N PRO A 892 -32.23 29.65 7.14
CA PRO A 892 -31.62 30.92 6.79
C PRO A 892 -30.36 31.21 7.60
N LYS A 893 -29.39 31.87 6.97
CA LYS A 893 -28.05 32.14 7.52
C LYS A 893 -28.07 32.77 8.93
N LYS A 894 -28.91 33.79 9.16
CA LYS A 894 -29.03 34.46 10.47
C LYS A 894 -29.51 33.51 11.58
N LYS A 895 -30.42 32.58 11.26
CA LYS A 895 -30.89 31.56 12.21
C LYS A 895 -29.84 30.50 12.47
N ARG A 896 -29.08 30.09 11.44
CA ARG A 896 -27.94 29.16 11.59
C ARG A 896 -26.91 29.70 12.58
N ASP A 897 -26.49 30.95 12.40
CA ASP A 897 -25.47 31.57 13.25
C ASP A 897 -25.96 31.62 14.72
N LYS A 898 -27.24 31.98 14.93
CA LYS A 898 -27.87 31.97 16.26
C LYS A 898 -27.88 30.58 16.91
N MET A 899 -28.26 29.53 16.17
CA MET A 899 -28.27 28.15 16.69
C MET A 899 -26.87 27.67 17.11
N VAL A 900 -25.83 28.05 16.36
CA VAL A 900 -24.44 27.70 16.69
C VAL A 900 -23.98 28.43 17.94
N GLU A 901 -24.31 29.71 18.08
CA GLU A 901 -24.03 30.50 19.29
C GLU A 901 -24.77 29.93 20.51
N GLU A 902 -26.07 29.64 20.38
CA GLU A 902 -26.89 29.01 21.42
C GLU A 902 -26.31 27.67 21.86
N PHE A 903 -25.90 26.81 20.94
CA PHE A 903 -25.31 25.51 21.28
C PHE A 903 -23.93 25.61 21.95
N GLN A 904 -23.16 26.67 21.68
CA GLN A 904 -21.83 26.84 22.26
C GLN A 904 -21.88 27.43 23.69
N ASN A 905 -22.98 28.11 24.06
CA ASN A 905 -23.18 28.69 25.40
C ASN A 905 -23.34 27.62 26.50
N GLU A 906 -22.85 27.87 27.71
CA GLU A 906 -22.91 26.91 28.84
C GLU A 906 -24.34 26.53 29.28
N ASP A 907 -25.32 27.42 29.10
CA ASP A 907 -26.75 27.14 29.36
C ASP A 907 -27.53 26.72 28.10
N GLY A 908 -26.83 26.46 27.00
CA GLY A 908 -27.41 26.08 25.71
C GLY A 908 -27.95 24.65 25.63
N PRO A 909 -28.74 24.33 24.58
CA PRO A 909 -29.26 22.98 24.36
C PRO A 909 -28.14 21.92 24.28
N GLN A 910 -28.36 20.76 24.91
CA GLN A 910 -27.36 19.69 24.94
C GLN A 910 -27.34 18.83 23.67
N ILE A 911 -28.40 18.85 22.87
CA ILE A 911 -28.51 18.05 21.64
C ILE A 911 -28.63 18.97 20.42
N PHE A 912 -27.78 18.72 19.43
CA PHE A 912 -27.83 19.40 18.14
C PHE A 912 -27.81 18.39 16.99
N VAL A 913 -28.91 18.33 16.24
CA VAL A 913 -29.03 17.52 15.02
C VAL A 913 -28.55 18.32 13.81
N LEU A 914 -27.75 17.73 12.94
CA LEU A 914 -27.23 18.35 11.72
C LEU A 914 -27.40 17.43 10.52
N SER A 915 -27.84 17.98 9.38
CA SER A 915 -27.74 17.23 8.14
C SER A 915 -26.29 17.24 7.62
N LEU A 916 -25.76 16.11 7.14
CA LEU A 916 -24.34 16.00 6.73
C LEU A 916 -23.92 17.08 5.72
N LYS A 917 -24.78 17.42 4.75
CA LYS A 917 -24.50 18.49 3.77
C LYS A 917 -24.54 19.90 4.37
N ALA A 918 -25.32 20.14 5.41
CA ALA A 918 -25.36 21.42 6.12
C ALA A 918 -24.23 21.53 7.17
N GLY A 919 -23.88 20.41 7.82
CA GLY A 919 -22.81 20.28 8.81
C GLY A 919 -21.40 20.17 8.22
N GLY A 920 -21.26 19.80 6.94
CA GLY A 920 -19.97 19.80 6.21
C GLY A 920 -19.41 21.21 5.93
N THR A 921 -20.09 22.25 6.40
CA THR A 921 -19.71 23.64 6.26
C THR A 921 -18.91 24.10 7.47
N GLY A 922 -18.12 25.17 7.35
CA GLY A 922 -17.07 25.75 8.24
C GLY A 922 -17.28 25.82 9.77
N LEU A 923 -18.36 25.29 10.33
CA LEU A 923 -18.82 25.43 11.71
C LEU A 923 -17.79 24.96 12.74
N ASN A 924 -17.71 25.70 13.85
CA ASN A 924 -16.95 25.35 15.04
C ASN A 924 -17.95 24.93 16.14
N LEU A 925 -17.91 23.67 16.59
CA LEU A 925 -18.88 23.08 17.53
C LEU A 925 -18.15 22.36 18.67
N THR A 926 -17.15 23.02 19.25
CA THR A 926 -16.24 22.49 20.28
C THR A 926 -16.91 22.15 21.60
N SER A 927 -18.08 22.70 21.92
CA SER A 927 -18.82 22.36 23.16
C SER A 927 -19.37 20.93 23.16
N ALA A 928 -19.41 20.24 22.00
CA ALA A 928 -19.81 18.84 21.93
C ALA A 928 -18.65 17.90 22.19
N ASN A 929 -18.85 16.92 23.07
CA ASN A 929 -17.90 15.85 23.34
C ASN A 929 -18.44 14.47 22.90
N HIS A 930 -19.72 14.37 22.50
CA HIS A 930 -20.28 13.20 21.83
C HIS A 930 -20.70 13.54 20.40
N VAL A 931 -20.33 12.67 19.44
CA VAL A 931 -20.71 12.79 18.03
C VAL A 931 -21.33 11.48 17.56
N PHE A 932 -22.59 11.52 17.14
CA PHE A 932 -23.31 10.38 16.58
C PHE A 932 -23.45 10.52 15.07
N HIS A 933 -22.92 9.55 14.31
CA HIS A 933 -23.26 9.37 12.90
C HIS A 933 -24.41 8.38 12.81
N PHE A 934 -25.62 8.90 12.61
CA PHE A 934 -26.84 8.09 12.63
C PHE A 934 -26.94 7.15 11.43
N ASP A 935 -26.42 7.56 10.27
CA ASP A 935 -26.36 6.74 9.07
C ASP A 935 -24.95 6.70 8.48
N ARG A 936 -24.55 5.53 7.98
CA ARG A 936 -23.21 5.35 7.38
C ARG A 936 -23.15 6.00 6.01
N TRP A 937 -22.16 6.86 5.84
CA TRP A 937 -21.83 7.47 4.56
C TRP A 937 -20.70 6.68 3.89
N TRP A 938 -20.80 6.49 2.57
CA TRP A 938 -19.83 5.68 1.82
C TRP A 938 -18.46 6.35 1.71
N ASN A 939 -18.39 7.68 1.79
CA ASN A 939 -17.13 8.43 1.76
C ASN A 939 -16.67 8.75 3.20
N PRO A 940 -15.64 8.04 3.75
CA PRO A 940 -15.17 8.28 5.10
C PRO A 940 -14.64 9.72 5.32
N ALA A 941 -14.22 10.42 4.26
CA ALA A 941 -13.77 11.81 4.37
C ALA A 941 -14.89 12.77 4.79
N VAL A 942 -16.12 12.56 4.32
CA VAL A 942 -17.28 13.41 4.68
C VAL A 942 -17.65 13.23 6.16
N GLU A 943 -17.65 11.99 6.66
CA GLU A 943 -17.89 11.72 8.07
C GLU A 943 -16.77 12.29 8.95
N ARG A 944 -15.50 12.11 8.55
CA ARG A 944 -14.35 12.70 9.24
C ARG A 944 -14.47 14.22 9.31
N GLN A 945 -14.83 14.87 8.21
CA GLN A 945 -15.04 16.32 8.15
C GLN A 945 -16.17 16.79 9.09
N ALA A 946 -17.22 15.98 9.28
CA ALA A 946 -18.31 16.26 10.21
C ALA A 946 -17.88 16.03 11.68
N THR A 947 -17.18 14.93 11.97
CA THR A 947 -16.57 14.67 13.29
C THR A 947 -15.57 15.74 13.71
N ASP A 948 -14.75 16.19 12.77
CA ASP A 948 -13.75 17.24 12.94
C ASP A 948 -14.38 18.62 13.20
N ARG A 949 -15.70 18.75 13.35
CA ARG A 949 -16.38 19.98 13.85
C ARG A 949 -16.39 20.05 15.37
N ALA A 950 -16.49 18.91 16.03
CA ALA A 950 -16.37 18.77 17.48
C ALA A 950 -14.92 18.55 17.93
N PHE A 951 -14.14 17.79 17.14
CA PHE A 951 -12.72 17.54 17.40
C PHE A 951 -11.82 18.63 16.79
N ARG A 952 -11.88 19.84 17.35
CA ARG A 952 -11.08 21.01 16.93
C ARG A 952 -10.28 21.59 18.08
N ILE A 953 -9.29 22.42 17.74
CA ILE A 953 -8.59 23.27 18.70
C ILE A 953 -9.62 24.10 19.48
N GLY A 954 -9.52 24.09 20.81
CA GLY A 954 -10.52 24.65 21.72
C GLY A 954 -11.36 23.57 22.41
N GLN A 955 -11.31 22.32 21.94
CA GLN A 955 -11.86 21.17 22.65
C GLN A 955 -11.01 20.85 23.89
N GLN A 956 -11.64 20.81 25.06
CA GLN A 956 -11.01 20.51 26.35
C GLN A 956 -11.39 19.12 26.89
N ARG A 957 -12.35 18.44 26.26
CA ARG A 957 -12.85 17.12 26.67
C ARG A 957 -12.55 16.07 25.61
N ASN A 958 -12.36 14.82 26.03
CA ASN A 958 -12.26 13.68 25.11
C ASN A 958 -13.51 13.60 24.22
N VAL A 959 -13.32 13.39 22.92
CA VAL A 959 -14.42 13.33 21.95
C VAL A 959 -14.73 11.89 21.62
N GLN A 960 -15.96 11.46 21.92
CA GLN A 960 -16.47 10.14 21.59
C GLN A 960 -17.29 10.18 20.31
N VAL A 961 -16.91 9.38 19.32
CA VAL A 961 -17.53 9.32 18.01
C VAL A 961 -18.20 7.97 17.83
N HIS A 962 -19.52 8.00 17.75
CA HIS A 962 -20.41 6.84 17.69
C HIS A 962 -20.91 6.65 16.26
N LYS A 963 -20.44 5.60 15.57
CA LYS A 963 -20.86 5.26 14.21
C LYS A 963 -21.93 4.18 14.26
N MET A 964 -23.19 4.56 14.01
CA MET A 964 -24.31 3.62 14.10
C MET A 964 -24.39 2.77 12.83
N VAL A 965 -24.43 1.45 12.99
CA VAL A 965 -24.40 0.47 11.89
C VAL A 965 -25.49 -0.57 12.12
N CYS A 966 -26.40 -0.76 11.16
CA CYS A 966 -27.37 -1.85 11.24
C CYS A 966 -26.72 -3.21 10.92
N ILE A 967 -26.82 -4.17 11.85
CA ILE A 967 -26.26 -5.52 11.73
C ILE A 967 -26.93 -6.26 10.56
N GLY A 968 -26.14 -6.98 9.78
CA GLY A 968 -26.62 -7.84 8.71
C GLY A 968 -27.23 -7.09 7.53
N THR A 969 -26.97 -5.79 7.39
CA THR A 969 -27.50 -4.93 6.32
C THR A 969 -26.38 -4.42 5.41
N LEU A 970 -26.76 -3.69 4.35
CA LEU A 970 -25.81 -2.97 3.51
C LEU A 970 -24.87 -2.05 4.31
N GLU A 971 -25.31 -1.51 5.45
CA GLU A 971 -24.46 -0.59 6.22
C GLU A 971 -23.26 -1.31 6.84
N GLU A 972 -23.45 -2.54 7.33
CA GLU A 972 -22.36 -3.36 7.84
C GLU A 972 -21.42 -3.80 6.71
N LYS A 973 -21.96 -4.19 5.55
CA LYS A 973 -21.15 -4.55 4.38
C LYS A 973 -20.34 -3.37 3.86
N ILE A 974 -20.94 -2.18 3.78
CA ILE A 974 -20.22 -0.95 3.42
C ILE A 974 -19.13 -0.64 4.45
N ASP A 975 -19.43 -0.78 5.74
CA ASP A 975 -18.45 -0.56 6.80
C ASP A 975 -17.26 -1.54 6.70
N GLN A 976 -17.52 -2.84 6.47
CA GLN A 976 -16.51 -3.87 6.24
C GLN A 976 -15.63 -3.55 5.02
N ILE A 977 -16.23 -3.08 3.92
CA ILE A 977 -15.50 -2.70 2.71
C ILE A 977 -14.60 -1.48 2.96
N ILE A 978 -15.12 -0.48 3.68
CA ILE A 978 -14.34 0.73 4.05
C ILE A 978 -13.14 0.34 4.92
N GLU A 979 -13.32 -0.55 5.90
CA GLU A 979 -12.25 -1.02 6.79
C GLU A 979 -11.21 -1.90 6.07
N HIS A 980 -11.63 -2.87 5.26
CA HIS A 980 -10.69 -3.72 4.49
C HIS A 980 -9.85 -2.88 3.52
N LYS A 981 -10.42 -1.81 2.94
CA LYS A 981 -9.70 -0.94 2.00
C LYS A 981 -8.81 0.10 2.67
N LYS A 982 -9.10 0.52 3.91
CA LYS A 982 -8.16 1.33 4.72
C LYS A 982 -6.80 0.66 4.89
N ALA A 983 -6.76 -0.68 4.90
CA ALA A 983 -5.52 -1.45 5.02
C ALA A 983 -4.72 -1.57 3.70
N VAL A 984 -5.34 -1.29 2.53
CA VAL A 984 -4.73 -1.54 1.22
C VAL A 984 -4.43 -0.27 0.41
N ALA A 985 -5.18 0.84 0.52
CA ALA A 985 -4.73 2.19 0.11
C ALA A 985 -5.87 3.23 0.17
N GLU A 986 -5.52 4.48 0.48
CA GLU A 986 -6.27 5.70 0.11
C GLU A 986 -6.36 5.93 -1.42
N GLU A 987 -5.99 4.97 -2.27
CA GLU A 987 -5.67 5.19 -3.70
C GLU A 987 -6.65 4.51 -4.69
N VAL A 988 -7.60 3.68 -4.23
CA VAL A 988 -8.37 2.77 -5.14
C VAL A 988 -9.90 2.95 -5.10
N VAL A 989 -10.48 3.82 -4.27
CA VAL A 989 -11.96 4.02 -4.24
C VAL A 989 -12.33 5.44 -4.65
N GLY A 990 -12.88 5.60 -5.86
CA GLY A 990 -13.51 6.85 -6.28
C GLY A 990 -14.68 7.24 -5.38
N THR A 991 -14.86 8.54 -5.12
CA THR A 991 -15.82 9.11 -4.15
C THR A 991 -17.30 9.07 -4.53
N GLY A 992 -17.69 8.24 -5.49
CA GLY A 992 -19.07 8.10 -5.92
C GLY A 992 -19.66 6.74 -5.56
N GLU A 993 -20.99 6.65 -5.60
CA GLU A 993 -21.72 5.38 -5.67
C GLU A 993 -21.38 4.58 -6.95
N GLY A 994 -20.57 5.16 -7.84
CA GLY A 994 -20.14 4.61 -9.12
C GLY A 994 -19.65 3.16 -9.02
N TRP A 995 -18.76 2.86 -8.07
CA TRP A 995 -18.20 1.51 -7.94
C TRP A 995 -19.28 0.45 -7.64
N LEU A 996 -20.31 0.79 -6.84
CA LEU A 996 -21.49 -0.06 -6.59
C LEU A 996 -22.36 -0.20 -7.84
N THR A 997 -22.50 0.87 -8.62
CA THR A 997 -23.27 0.84 -9.87
C THR A 997 -22.57 0.09 -11.00
N GLU A 998 -21.25 -0.13 -10.93
CA GLU A 998 -20.48 -0.91 -11.90
C GLU A 998 -20.29 -2.39 -11.47
N MET A 999 -20.71 -2.79 -10.26
CA MET A 999 -20.61 -4.19 -9.80
C MET A 999 -21.50 -5.12 -10.64
N SER A 1000 -21.14 -6.40 -10.72
CA SER A 1000 -22.01 -7.42 -11.30
C SER A 1000 -23.30 -7.57 -10.48
N ASN A 1001 -24.35 -8.16 -11.07
CA ASN A 1001 -25.61 -8.37 -10.34
C ASN A 1001 -25.43 -9.35 -9.16
N ASP A 1002 -24.53 -10.32 -9.27
CA ASP A 1002 -24.25 -11.30 -8.21
C ASP A 1002 -23.51 -10.65 -7.05
N ASP A 1003 -22.49 -9.84 -7.32
CA ASP A 1003 -21.77 -9.10 -6.27
C ASP A 1003 -22.69 -8.08 -5.58
N LEU A 1004 -23.54 -7.40 -6.34
CA LEU A 1004 -24.52 -6.47 -5.80
C LEU A 1004 -25.52 -7.19 -4.91
N ARG A 1005 -25.97 -8.39 -5.30
CA ARG A 1005 -26.87 -9.22 -4.49
C ARG A 1005 -26.23 -9.60 -3.16
N GLU A 1006 -24.95 -9.94 -3.16
CA GLU A 1006 -24.21 -10.27 -1.93
C GLU A 1006 -24.07 -9.05 -1.00
N VAL A 1007 -23.75 -7.87 -1.54
CA VAL A 1007 -23.60 -6.63 -0.76
C VAL A 1007 -24.93 -6.16 -0.17
N LEU A 1008 -26.03 -6.34 -0.89
CA LEU A 1008 -27.36 -5.90 -0.47
C LEU A 1008 -28.09 -6.93 0.42
N ALA A 1009 -27.68 -8.20 0.38
CA ALA A 1009 -28.35 -9.30 1.08
C ALA A 1009 -28.46 -9.05 2.60
N LEU A 1010 -29.60 -9.44 3.15
CA LEU A 1010 -29.83 -9.41 4.59
C LEU A 1010 -29.24 -10.67 5.24
N SER A 1011 -28.36 -10.51 6.22
CA SER A 1011 -27.80 -11.66 6.97
C SER A 1011 -28.82 -12.20 7.97
N ARG A 1012 -28.67 -13.48 8.36
CA ARG A 1012 -29.57 -14.13 9.33
C ARG A 1012 -29.49 -13.52 10.74
N GLU A 1013 -28.44 -12.75 11.02
CA GLU A 1013 -28.16 -12.11 12.31
C GLU A 1013 -28.82 -10.73 12.44
N ALA A 1014 -29.48 -10.24 11.39
CA ALA A 1014 -30.05 -8.88 11.36
C ALA A 1014 -31.27 -8.69 12.28
N VAL A 1015 -31.92 -9.75 12.74
CA VAL A 1015 -33.19 -9.70 13.47
C VAL A 1015 -32.93 -9.67 14.98
N GLY A 1016 -33.30 -8.56 15.64
CA GLY A 1016 -33.37 -8.52 17.10
C GLY A 1016 -34.46 -9.45 17.61
N VAL A 1017 -34.13 -10.30 18.59
CA VAL A 1017 -35.08 -11.21 19.27
C VAL A 1017 -36.22 -10.44 19.91
#